data_AF-A0AAD9HJU6-F1
#
_entry.id   AF-A0AAD9HJU6-F1
#
_cell.length_a   1.000
_cell.length_b   1.000
_cell.length_c   1.000
_cell.angle_alpha   90.00
_cell.angle_beta   90.00
_cell.angle_gamma   90.00
#
_symmetry.space_group_name_H-M   'P 1'
#
loop_
_entity.id
_entity.type
_entity.pdbx_description
1 polymer ?
#
loop_
_entity_poly.entity_id
_entity_poly.type
_entity_poly.pdbx_seq_one_letter_code
_entity_poly.pdbx_strand_id
1 'polypeptide(L)'
;MGYADPKQLGTGLRQRLYARAFIVGSLERRDDRFIYVVLDTQSGDTAVRYGVLHGLAELGFEYSMYGHHNLALTGTHSHSGPGAWLNYLLPQITSKGFDKQSYQAIVDGTLLAIRRAHEGLEPGHISVGSTKVTGASINRSLYAYMANPEEERAKYNTSAEEDGSVEKDMTLLKFQRASDGKSIGVLTWFPTHGTSMLGNNTLISGDNKGVAAWLFEKSVRGSPHTTKSFVAGFSQANMGDVSPNVLGAFCEDGSGDPCDFKTSTCSDGKSQKCHARGPFFRKKDSGAASCFEIGKRQYTAAKKLFDDMGSGSQRVRGSWVRSFHTFHNMSEFRFELPNGTEVRTCPAALGYSFAAGTSDGPGAFDFTQHDSNSSNTSPLWKVVGGLLKAPTEDQIACHSPKPILLDVGEVFSPYQWTPNVVDIQAFRVGQLVIIVSPGEASTMAGRRWKDAVRNKAESLFANEADVKPVVVIGGPANSYTHYITTQQEYGIQRYEGASTLYGPYTLDAYINRTLEYLPTLSASFTKGPPSHAGGPYPPDNTNRSLSFITGVVRDGTPVFRSFGDVKTDVQKRYNIGDVVRATFVGANPRNNLRLEQNYAVVEKLVIDRGGIKKWEAVRDDNDWSLIFNWKRTSDILATSEVEIVWETENDGEPGTYRFRYYGDSKSLGGKITSFEGVSGEFKLH
;
A
#
# COMPACT_ATOMS: atom_id res chain seq x y z
N MET A 1 -3.28 -6.34 -7.33
CA MET A 1 -2.48 -7.20 -6.42
C MET A 1 -3.02 -6.98 -5.02
N GLY A 2 -3.40 -8.02 -4.29
CA GLY A 2 -4.01 -7.88 -2.96
C GLY A 2 -5.09 -8.94 -2.73
N TYR A 3 -6.18 -8.87 -3.50
CA TYR A 3 -7.34 -9.77 -3.42
C TYR A 3 -7.09 -11.24 -3.76
N ALA A 4 -5.89 -11.59 -4.25
CA ALA A 4 -5.53 -12.96 -4.62
C ALA A 4 -6.47 -13.63 -5.66
N ASP A 5 -7.18 -12.84 -6.49
CA ASP A 5 -8.01 -13.36 -7.58
C ASP A 5 -7.23 -13.39 -8.91
N PRO A 6 -6.95 -14.58 -9.51
CA PRO A 6 -6.25 -14.68 -10.79
C PRO A 6 -7.07 -14.13 -11.99
N LYS A 7 -8.36 -13.83 -11.80
CA LYS A 7 -9.23 -13.20 -12.81
C LYS A 7 -9.22 -11.68 -12.74
N GLN A 8 -8.69 -11.08 -11.66
CA GLN A 8 -8.56 -9.64 -11.53
C GLN A 8 -7.37 -9.12 -12.37
N LEU A 9 -7.59 -8.97 -13.68
CA LEU A 9 -6.59 -8.51 -14.64
C LEU A 9 -6.76 -7.02 -14.95
N GLY A 10 -5.65 -6.29 -15.03
CA GLY A 10 -5.66 -4.87 -15.34
C GLY A 10 -6.24 -4.57 -16.73
N THR A 11 -7.25 -3.72 -16.79
CA THR A 11 -7.90 -3.27 -18.04
C THR A 11 -7.70 -1.78 -18.28
N GLY A 12 -6.99 -1.05 -17.41
CA GLY A 12 -6.85 0.38 -17.57
C GLY A 12 -6.29 1.08 -16.35
N LEU A 13 -6.50 2.40 -16.31
CA LEU A 13 -5.94 3.31 -15.32
C LEU A 13 -7.00 4.34 -14.93
N ARG A 14 -7.21 4.51 -13.63
CA ARG A 14 -7.98 5.62 -13.06
C ARG A 14 -7.07 6.66 -12.39
N GLN A 15 -5.98 6.20 -11.78
CA GLN A 15 -5.01 7.08 -11.14
C GLN A 15 -3.62 6.45 -11.24
N ARG A 16 -2.62 7.23 -11.65
CA ARG A 16 -1.21 6.84 -11.59
C ARG A 16 -0.79 6.46 -10.17
N LEU A 17 0.19 5.56 -10.10
CA LEU A 17 0.82 5.13 -8.85
C LEU A 17 2.14 5.88 -8.69
N TYR A 18 2.45 6.35 -7.48
CA TYR A 18 3.66 7.10 -7.20
C TYR A 18 4.53 6.45 -6.13
N ALA A 19 5.83 6.74 -6.20
CA ALA A 19 6.73 6.65 -5.06
C ALA A 19 6.92 8.05 -4.48
N ARG A 20 6.64 8.23 -3.19
CA ARG A 20 6.84 9.50 -2.46
C ARG A 20 7.95 9.32 -1.44
N ALA A 21 9.11 9.91 -1.68
CA ALA A 21 10.29 9.77 -0.85
C ALA A 21 10.48 10.96 0.10
N PHE A 22 10.70 10.67 1.38
CA PHE A 22 10.99 11.64 2.43
C PHE A 22 12.39 11.34 2.97
N ILE A 23 13.31 12.30 2.83
CA ILE A 23 14.68 12.17 3.33
C ILE A 23 14.87 13.14 4.49
N VAL A 24 15.27 12.59 5.63
CA VAL A 24 15.61 13.37 6.84
C VAL A 24 17.06 13.11 7.16
N GLY A 25 17.86 14.16 7.27
CA GLY A 25 19.29 14.09 7.57
C GLY A 25 19.70 15.08 8.66
N SER A 26 20.76 14.74 9.39
CA SER A 26 21.38 15.64 10.36
C SER A 26 22.14 16.76 9.63
N LEU A 27 22.10 17.96 10.20
CA LEU A 27 22.94 19.09 9.76
C LEU A 27 24.39 18.94 10.23
N GLU A 28 24.65 18.11 11.25
CA GLU A 28 25.97 17.94 11.86
C GLU A 28 26.75 16.78 11.23
N ARG A 29 26.05 15.71 10.85
CA ARG A 29 26.65 14.48 10.33
C ARG A 29 25.94 14.04 9.06
N ARG A 30 26.62 14.14 7.92
CA ARG A 30 26.06 13.82 6.59
C ARG A 30 25.48 12.40 6.49
N ASP A 31 26.13 11.43 7.13
CA ASP A 31 25.75 10.02 7.09
C ASP A 31 24.56 9.70 8.00
N ASP A 32 24.24 10.58 8.96
CA ASP A 32 23.10 10.43 9.85
C ASP A 32 21.84 10.85 9.11
N ARG A 33 21.29 9.91 8.35
CA ARG A 33 20.17 10.14 7.45
C ARG A 33 19.31 8.90 7.34
N PHE A 34 18.02 9.06 7.05
CA PHE A 34 17.15 7.99 6.58
C PHE A 34 16.25 8.44 5.44
N ILE A 35 15.76 7.46 4.68
CA ILE A 35 14.77 7.57 3.62
C ILE A 35 13.53 6.79 4.05
N TYR A 36 12.38 7.45 4.09
CA TYR A 36 11.08 6.81 4.21
C TYR A 36 10.30 7.00 2.91
N VAL A 37 10.00 5.89 2.21
CA VAL A 37 9.24 5.92 0.96
C VAL A 37 7.83 5.40 1.21
N VAL A 38 6.83 6.11 0.69
CA VAL A 38 5.45 5.64 0.56
C VAL A 38 5.20 5.30 -0.91
N LEU A 39 4.99 4.02 -1.18
CA LEU A 39 4.70 3.46 -2.50
C LEU A 39 3.20 3.25 -2.64
N ASP A 40 2.60 3.68 -3.75
CA ASP A 40 1.23 3.32 -4.11
C ASP A 40 1.13 1.86 -4.61
N THR A 41 1.62 0.93 -3.78
CA THR A 41 1.66 -0.52 -3.99
C THR A 41 1.00 -1.24 -2.82
N GLN A 42 0.83 -2.56 -2.95
CA GLN A 42 0.29 -3.40 -1.88
C GLN A 42 1.24 -3.46 -0.65
N SER A 43 2.55 -3.43 -0.84
CA SER A 43 3.55 -3.48 0.24
C SER A 43 4.91 -3.01 -0.27
N GLY A 44 5.86 -2.82 0.65
CA GLY A 44 7.28 -2.97 0.30
C GLY A 44 7.65 -4.45 0.17
N ASP A 45 8.70 -4.75 -0.59
CA ASP A 45 9.14 -6.14 -0.83
C ASP A 45 10.67 -6.25 -1.00
N THR A 46 11.21 -7.41 -0.58
CA THR A 46 12.63 -7.73 -0.56
C THR A 46 13.29 -7.51 -1.93
N ALA A 47 12.66 -7.97 -3.01
CA ALA A 47 13.15 -7.83 -4.38
C ALA A 47 13.26 -6.34 -4.78
N VAL A 48 12.22 -5.57 -4.50
CA VAL A 48 12.18 -4.13 -4.80
C VAL A 48 13.23 -3.40 -3.97
N ARG A 49 13.36 -3.75 -2.68
CA ARG A 49 14.35 -3.19 -1.76
C ARG A 49 15.77 -3.44 -2.25
N TYR A 50 16.11 -4.66 -2.68
CA TYR A 50 17.41 -4.96 -3.27
C TYR A 50 17.64 -4.22 -4.59
N GLY A 51 16.65 -4.16 -5.47
CA GLY A 51 16.74 -3.40 -6.73
C GLY A 51 17.03 -1.92 -6.50
N VAL A 52 16.34 -1.29 -5.54
CA VAL A 52 16.57 0.11 -5.16
C VAL A 52 17.94 0.30 -4.54
N LEU A 53 18.39 -0.57 -3.64
CA LEU A 53 19.72 -0.45 -3.03
C LEU A 53 20.84 -0.62 -4.06
N HIS A 54 20.68 -1.55 -5.00
CA HIS A 54 21.62 -1.71 -6.10
C HIS A 54 21.65 -0.46 -7.00
N GLY A 55 20.49 0.05 -7.40
CA GLY A 55 20.40 1.27 -8.20
C GLY A 55 20.96 2.50 -7.49
N LEU A 56 20.78 2.62 -6.16
CA LEU A 56 21.39 3.70 -5.38
C LEU A 56 22.93 3.61 -5.40
N ALA A 57 23.50 2.41 -5.32
CA ALA A 57 24.94 2.22 -5.44
C ALA A 57 25.44 2.61 -6.85
N GLU A 58 24.67 2.31 -7.90
CA GLU A 58 25.00 2.67 -9.29
C GLU A 58 24.91 4.19 -9.57
N LEU A 59 24.09 4.94 -8.82
CA LEU A 59 24.02 6.40 -8.94
C LEU A 59 25.29 7.13 -8.49
N GLY A 60 26.21 6.44 -7.80
CA GLY A 60 27.54 6.93 -7.46
C GLY A 60 27.72 7.34 -5.99
N PHE A 61 28.91 7.85 -5.69
CA PHE A 61 29.37 8.08 -4.30
C PHE A 61 28.51 9.05 -3.49
N GLU A 62 27.78 9.96 -4.14
CA GLU A 62 26.83 10.88 -3.50
C GLU A 62 25.66 10.16 -2.81
N TYR A 63 25.40 8.89 -3.17
CA TYR A 63 24.32 8.06 -2.62
C TYR A 63 24.84 6.94 -1.71
N SER A 64 26.16 6.85 -1.47
CA SER A 64 26.78 5.70 -0.78
C SER A 64 26.40 5.59 0.71
N MET A 65 25.83 6.64 1.29
CA MET A 65 25.33 6.60 2.67
C MET A 65 24.01 5.83 2.80
N TYR A 66 23.32 5.55 1.69
CA TYR A 66 22.05 4.81 1.71
C TYR A 66 22.29 3.31 1.65
N GLY A 67 21.75 2.60 2.63
CA GLY A 67 21.87 1.16 2.77
C GLY A 67 20.67 0.55 3.49
N HIS A 68 20.76 -0.72 3.85
CA HIS A 68 19.70 -1.40 4.61
C HIS A 68 19.32 -0.68 5.91
N HIS A 69 20.32 -0.14 6.61
CA HIS A 69 20.14 0.55 7.89
C HIS A 69 19.19 1.75 7.84
N ASN A 70 19.09 2.44 6.70
CA ASN A 70 18.42 3.73 6.64
C ASN A 70 17.46 3.94 5.47
N LEU A 71 17.14 2.90 4.70
CA LEU A 71 16.05 2.93 3.72
C LEU A 71 14.84 2.18 4.27
N ALA A 72 13.64 2.74 4.18
CA ALA A 72 12.36 2.04 4.37
C ALA A 72 11.48 2.20 3.14
N LEU A 73 10.96 1.09 2.62
CA LEU A 73 9.99 1.06 1.52
C LEU A 73 8.64 0.60 2.08
N THR A 74 7.67 1.49 2.20
CA THR A 74 6.34 1.19 2.76
C THR A 74 5.27 1.24 1.67
N GLY A 75 4.30 0.33 1.70
CA GLY A 75 3.15 0.38 0.79
C GLY A 75 1.98 1.17 1.38
N THR A 76 1.22 1.89 0.55
CA THR A 76 -0.12 2.37 0.92
C THR A 76 -1.12 1.22 1.07
N HIS A 77 -0.71 0.01 0.70
CA HIS A 77 -1.53 -1.19 0.74
C HIS A 77 -2.74 -1.10 -0.20
N SER A 78 -2.58 -0.44 -1.34
CA SER A 78 -3.56 -0.45 -2.42
C SER A 78 -3.69 -1.86 -3.01
N HIS A 79 -4.92 -2.36 -3.10
CA HIS A 79 -5.22 -3.63 -3.77
C HIS A 79 -5.46 -3.48 -5.29
N SER A 80 -5.37 -2.26 -5.80
CA SER A 80 -5.64 -1.89 -7.19
C SER A 80 -4.38 -1.57 -8.01
N GLY A 81 -3.20 -2.03 -7.58
CA GLY A 81 -1.96 -1.97 -8.38
C GLY A 81 -1.69 -3.24 -9.21
N PRO A 82 -0.85 -3.17 -10.26
CA PRO A 82 -0.31 -4.36 -10.92
C PRO A 82 0.38 -5.31 -9.93
N GLY A 83 0.32 -6.61 -10.22
CA GLY A 83 1.02 -7.65 -9.44
C GLY A 83 2.36 -8.06 -10.06
N ALA A 84 2.81 -9.27 -9.70
CA ALA A 84 3.98 -9.92 -10.28
C ALA A 84 5.36 -9.25 -10.03
N TRP A 85 5.59 -8.71 -8.83
CA TRP A 85 6.88 -8.10 -8.46
C TRP A 85 7.41 -8.52 -7.08
N LEU A 86 6.66 -9.36 -6.36
CA LEU A 86 7.02 -9.84 -5.03
C LEU A 86 8.11 -10.92 -5.10
N ASN A 87 9.01 -10.96 -4.12
CA ASN A 87 10.18 -11.85 -4.10
C ASN A 87 9.84 -13.34 -3.90
N TYR A 88 8.84 -13.64 -3.08
CA TYR A 88 8.54 -15.01 -2.67
C TYR A 88 7.42 -15.64 -3.51
N LEU A 89 7.44 -16.97 -3.68
CA LEU A 89 6.55 -17.66 -4.64
C LEU A 89 5.07 -17.57 -4.29
N LEU A 90 4.70 -17.70 -3.01
CA LEU A 90 3.29 -17.81 -2.62
C LEU A 90 2.41 -16.68 -3.19
N PRO A 91 2.73 -15.38 -3.02
CA PRO A 91 1.93 -14.32 -3.59
C PRO A 91 2.11 -14.14 -5.12
N GLN A 92 3.13 -14.77 -5.73
CA GLN A 92 3.27 -14.78 -7.19
C GLN A 92 2.26 -15.72 -7.87
N ILE A 93 1.74 -16.74 -7.18
CA ILE A 93 0.84 -17.76 -7.76
C ILE A 93 -0.38 -17.11 -8.44
N THR A 94 -1.06 -16.21 -7.75
CA THR A 94 -2.26 -15.53 -8.26
C THR A 94 -1.94 -14.46 -9.30
N SER A 95 -0.70 -13.95 -9.29
CA SER A 95 -0.17 -13.05 -10.32
C SER A 95 0.39 -13.77 -11.55
N LYS A 96 0.39 -15.11 -11.57
CA LYS A 96 0.99 -15.95 -12.62
C LYS A 96 2.53 -15.81 -12.73
N GLY A 97 3.20 -15.49 -11.64
CA GLY A 97 4.66 -15.40 -11.55
C GLY A 97 5.20 -13.99 -11.32
N PHE A 98 6.42 -13.75 -11.80
CA PHE A 98 7.16 -12.48 -11.70
C PHE A 98 7.33 -11.83 -13.07
N ASP A 99 6.96 -10.56 -13.20
CA ASP A 99 7.06 -9.76 -14.43
C ASP A 99 8.12 -8.67 -14.24
N LYS A 100 9.22 -8.78 -14.99
CA LYS A 100 10.34 -7.83 -14.88
C LYS A 100 9.93 -6.39 -15.20
N GLN A 101 8.97 -6.16 -16.10
CA GLN A 101 8.49 -4.82 -16.41
C GLN A 101 7.78 -4.18 -15.21
N SER A 102 6.92 -4.93 -14.52
CA SER A 102 6.22 -4.46 -13.31
C SER A 102 7.20 -4.19 -12.17
N TYR A 103 8.14 -5.10 -11.94
CA TYR A 103 9.22 -4.93 -10.96
C TYR A 103 10.08 -3.68 -11.24
N GLN A 104 10.60 -3.56 -12.46
CA GLN A 104 11.52 -2.50 -12.83
C GLN A 104 10.85 -1.12 -12.77
N ALA A 105 9.57 -1.02 -13.13
CA ALA A 105 8.82 0.23 -13.00
C ALA A 105 8.77 0.76 -11.56
N ILE A 106 8.61 -0.13 -10.58
CA ILE A 106 8.60 0.24 -9.16
C ILE A 106 10.01 0.67 -8.72
N VAL A 107 11.05 -0.07 -9.11
CA VAL A 107 12.45 0.25 -8.79
C VAL A 107 12.85 1.61 -9.38
N ASP A 108 12.63 1.81 -10.68
CA ASP A 108 12.98 3.05 -11.39
C ASP A 108 12.23 4.26 -10.85
N GLY A 109 10.92 4.12 -10.61
CA GLY A 109 10.10 5.17 -10.02
C GLY A 109 10.56 5.54 -8.61
N THR A 110 10.95 4.54 -7.81
CA THR A 110 11.47 4.75 -6.46
C THR A 110 12.84 5.43 -6.47
N LEU A 111 13.76 5.00 -7.34
CA LEU A 111 15.07 5.63 -7.51
C LEU A 111 14.94 7.08 -7.97
N LEU A 112 14.04 7.35 -8.92
CA LEU A 112 13.76 8.71 -9.37
C LEU A 112 13.23 9.59 -8.24
N ALA A 113 12.30 9.08 -7.43
CA ALA A 113 11.77 9.80 -6.27
C ALA A 113 12.85 10.08 -5.21
N ILE A 114 13.70 9.09 -4.89
CA ILE A 114 14.81 9.26 -3.96
C ILE A 114 15.82 10.27 -4.48
N ARG A 115 16.19 10.20 -5.77
CA ARG A 115 17.08 11.17 -6.39
C ARG A 115 16.54 12.59 -6.29
N ARG A 116 15.27 12.80 -6.67
CA ARG A 116 14.60 14.11 -6.56
C ARG A 116 14.60 14.64 -5.12
N ALA A 117 14.34 13.77 -4.13
CA ALA A 117 14.36 14.14 -2.73
C ALA A 117 15.79 14.44 -2.22
N HIS A 118 16.79 13.67 -2.67
CA HIS A 118 18.19 13.87 -2.30
C HIS A 118 18.74 15.19 -2.86
N GLU A 119 18.51 15.45 -4.15
CA GLU A 119 18.95 16.67 -4.82
C GLU A 119 18.21 17.92 -4.32
N GLY A 120 17.01 17.75 -3.74
CA GLY A 120 16.23 18.79 -3.10
C GLY A 120 16.49 18.98 -1.60
N LEU A 121 17.51 18.31 -1.02
CA LEU A 121 17.80 18.43 0.40
C LEU A 121 18.23 19.86 0.78
N GLU A 122 17.61 20.38 1.83
CA GLU A 122 17.92 21.70 2.35
C GLU A 122 17.58 21.80 3.86
N PRO A 123 18.22 22.74 4.59
CA PRO A 123 17.90 22.95 6.00
C PRO A 123 16.43 23.33 6.22
N GLY A 124 15.83 22.75 7.27
CA GLY A 124 14.40 22.93 7.54
C GLY A 124 13.99 22.55 8.95
N HIS A 125 12.68 22.58 9.17
CA HIS A 125 12.02 22.22 10.40
C HIS A 125 10.98 21.13 10.14
N ILE A 126 10.88 20.20 11.08
CA ILE A 126 9.80 19.20 11.12
C ILE A 126 8.92 19.55 12.31
N SER A 127 7.61 19.65 12.07
CA SER A 127 6.60 19.73 13.14
C SER A 127 5.76 18.47 13.13
N VAL A 128 5.35 18.01 14.31
CA VAL A 128 4.46 16.86 14.47
C VAL A 128 3.14 17.29 15.09
N GLY A 129 2.04 16.69 14.62
CA GLY A 129 0.70 16.88 15.15
C GLY A 129 -0.13 15.61 15.02
N SER A 130 -1.26 15.54 15.70
CA SER A 130 -2.24 14.46 15.53
C SER A 130 -3.65 15.01 15.42
N THR A 131 -4.50 14.31 14.68
CA THR A 131 -5.92 14.65 14.49
C THR A 131 -6.73 13.37 14.37
N LYS A 132 -8.04 13.44 14.60
CA LYS A 132 -8.94 12.30 14.44
C LYS A 132 -9.53 12.27 13.03
N VAL A 133 -9.54 11.09 12.42
CA VAL A 133 -10.26 10.81 11.18
C VAL A 133 -11.48 9.96 11.53
N THR A 134 -12.68 10.52 11.33
CA THR A 134 -13.93 9.84 11.66
C THR A 134 -14.56 9.22 10.42
N GLY A 135 -15.23 8.07 10.61
CA GLY A 135 -15.96 7.38 9.54
C GLY A 135 -15.08 6.90 8.38
N ALA A 136 -13.76 6.81 8.53
CA ALA A 136 -12.88 6.29 7.47
C ALA A 136 -12.56 4.80 7.62
N SER A 137 -12.88 4.21 8.77
CA SER A 137 -12.51 2.84 9.11
C SER A 137 -13.49 2.15 10.07
N ILE A 138 -13.57 0.82 9.97
CA ILE A 138 -14.20 -0.10 10.93
C ILE A 138 -13.30 -1.33 11.17
N ASN A 139 -13.48 -2.04 12.29
CA ASN A 139 -12.77 -3.30 12.52
C ASN A 139 -13.47 -4.44 11.78
N ARG A 140 -12.78 -5.11 10.85
CA ARG A 140 -13.33 -6.23 10.04
C ARG A 140 -13.25 -7.60 10.73
N SER A 141 -12.60 -7.65 11.89
CA SER A 141 -12.41 -8.84 12.72
C SER A 141 -12.70 -8.53 14.18
N LEU A 142 -13.79 -7.79 14.44
CA LEU A 142 -14.18 -7.34 15.78
C LEU A 142 -14.29 -8.48 16.81
N TYR A 143 -14.72 -9.67 16.39
CA TYR A 143 -14.74 -10.86 17.25
C TYR A 143 -13.34 -11.24 17.77
N ALA A 144 -12.30 -11.12 16.93
CA ALA A 144 -10.92 -11.36 17.34
C ALA A 144 -10.39 -10.25 18.25
N TYR A 145 -10.70 -8.98 17.95
CA TYR A 145 -10.34 -7.85 18.81
C TYR A 145 -10.89 -8.02 20.23
N MET A 146 -12.14 -8.50 20.37
CA MET A 146 -12.79 -8.74 21.66
C MET A 146 -12.11 -9.80 22.53
N ALA A 147 -11.25 -10.65 21.96
CA ALA A 147 -10.46 -11.62 22.71
C ALA A 147 -9.31 -10.98 23.50
N ASN A 148 -8.90 -9.76 23.15
CA ASN A 148 -7.94 -9.01 23.96
C ASN A 148 -8.53 -8.68 25.35
N PRO A 149 -7.70 -8.60 26.41
CA PRO A 149 -8.15 -8.35 27.77
C PRO A 149 -9.08 -7.13 27.87
N GLU A 150 -10.18 -7.28 28.60
CA GLU A 150 -11.19 -6.22 28.73
C GLU A 150 -10.60 -4.93 29.32
N GLU A 151 -9.74 -5.07 30.34
CA GLU A 151 -9.03 -3.95 30.96
C GLU A 151 -8.12 -3.17 29.97
N GLU A 152 -7.58 -3.86 28.96
CA GLU A 152 -6.77 -3.23 27.91
C GLU A 152 -7.68 -2.51 26.91
N ARG A 153 -8.75 -3.17 26.45
CA ARG A 153 -9.72 -2.58 25.52
C ARG A 153 -10.41 -1.34 26.10
N ALA A 154 -10.73 -1.35 27.39
CA ALA A 154 -11.38 -0.24 28.08
C ALA A 154 -10.57 1.07 28.05
N LYS A 155 -9.24 1.01 27.88
CA LYS A 155 -8.38 2.20 27.75
C LYS A 155 -8.66 3.01 26.48
N TYR A 156 -9.23 2.38 25.45
CA TYR A 156 -9.43 2.97 24.13
C TYR A 156 -10.91 3.20 23.80
N ASN A 157 -11.83 2.74 24.64
CA ASN A 157 -13.26 2.96 24.49
C ASN A 157 -13.66 4.25 25.20
N THR A 158 -13.85 5.32 24.44
CA THR A 158 -14.14 6.68 24.95
C THR A 158 -15.55 7.14 24.64
N SER A 159 -16.22 6.57 23.64
CA SER A 159 -17.64 6.84 23.31
C SER A 159 -18.25 5.71 22.46
N ALA A 160 -19.54 5.79 22.15
CA ALA A 160 -20.19 4.84 21.24
C ALA A 160 -19.59 4.87 19.82
N GLU A 161 -19.19 6.05 19.36
CA GLU A 161 -18.52 6.24 18.08
C GLU A 161 -17.05 5.81 18.19
N GLU A 162 -16.40 6.02 19.34
CA GLU A 162 -15.02 5.65 19.64
C GLU A 162 -14.92 4.43 20.56
N ASP A 163 -15.41 3.29 20.06
CA ASP A 163 -15.43 2.01 20.78
C ASP A 163 -14.04 1.38 21.00
N GLY A 164 -12.99 2.03 20.49
CA GLY A 164 -11.60 1.59 20.56
C GLY A 164 -11.25 0.42 19.64
N SER A 165 -12.16 -0.13 18.86
CA SER A 165 -11.91 -1.28 17.98
C SER A 165 -10.98 -0.98 16.81
N VAL A 166 -10.85 0.29 16.44
CA VAL A 166 -9.87 0.82 15.47
C VAL A 166 -9.19 2.06 16.02
N GLU A 167 -7.98 2.35 15.55
CA GLU A 167 -7.35 3.65 15.82
C GLU A 167 -7.86 4.71 14.85
N LYS A 168 -8.29 5.85 15.40
CA LYS A 168 -8.79 7.00 14.63
C LYS A 168 -7.79 8.14 14.53
N ASP A 169 -6.71 8.08 15.29
CA ASP A 169 -5.70 9.12 15.30
C ASP A 169 -4.82 9.00 14.05
N MET A 170 -4.72 10.09 13.32
CA MET A 170 -3.75 10.32 12.27
C MET A 170 -2.62 11.19 12.82
N THR A 171 -1.40 10.68 12.80
CA THR A 171 -0.20 11.49 13.07
C THR A 171 0.28 12.10 11.75
N LEU A 172 0.63 13.40 11.77
CA LEU A 172 1.13 14.13 10.62
C LEU A 172 2.46 14.81 10.95
N LEU A 173 3.42 14.68 10.05
CA LEU A 173 4.62 15.50 9.98
C LEU A 173 4.47 16.56 8.91
N LYS A 174 4.84 17.79 9.24
CA LYS A 174 4.93 18.93 8.33
C LYS A 174 6.39 19.29 8.15
N PHE A 175 6.85 19.31 6.90
CA PHE A 175 8.22 19.67 6.54
C PHE A 175 8.24 21.10 6.01
N GLN A 176 9.03 21.97 6.63
CA GLN A 176 9.18 23.36 6.23
C GLN A 176 10.63 23.72 5.99
N ARG A 177 10.87 24.46 4.93
CA ARG A 177 12.18 25.01 4.61
C ARG A 177 12.55 26.16 5.53
N ALA A 178 13.81 26.20 5.97
CA ALA A 178 14.30 27.29 6.81
C ALA A 178 14.48 28.61 6.06
N SER A 179 14.81 28.57 4.76
CA SER A 179 15.15 29.77 3.98
C SER A 179 13.97 30.71 3.71
N ASP A 180 12.73 30.20 3.62
CA ASP A 180 11.54 31.00 3.32
C ASP A 180 10.27 30.55 4.06
N GLY A 181 10.37 29.54 4.94
CA GLY A 181 9.24 29.02 5.71
C GLY A 181 8.22 28.22 4.90
N LYS A 182 8.43 28.00 3.60
CA LYS A 182 7.48 27.26 2.77
C LYS A 182 7.45 25.80 3.15
N SER A 183 6.25 25.23 3.16
CA SER A 183 6.09 23.80 3.36
C SER A 183 6.49 23.06 2.08
N ILE A 184 7.31 22.02 2.22
CA ILE A 184 7.79 21.18 1.12
C ILE A 184 7.09 19.82 1.07
N GLY A 185 6.41 19.43 2.15
CA GLY A 185 5.60 18.23 2.15
C GLY A 185 4.96 17.92 3.49
N VAL A 186 4.14 16.87 3.47
CA VAL A 186 3.57 16.24 4.66
C VAL A 186 3.72 14.73 4.57
N LEU A 187 3.89 14.07 5.72
CA LEU A 187 3.88 12.61 5.85
C LEU A 187 2.93 12.22 6.98
N THR A 188 1.97 11.36 6.70
CA THR A 188 0.95 10.93 7.66
C THR A 188 1.00 9.43 7.93
N TRP A 189 0.57 9.02 9.13
CA TRP A 189 0.31 7.62 9.49
C TRP A 189 -1.14 7.51 9.99
N PHE A 190 -1.92 6.68 9.31
CA PHE A 190 -3.32 6.42 9.67
C PHE A 190 -3.73 5.02 9.18
N PRO A 191 -4.32 4.15 10.04
CA PRO A 191 -4.68 2.80 9.63
C PRO A 191 -6.01 2.78 8.87
N THR A 192 -5.98 2.36 7.60
CA THR A 192 -7.17 2.09 6.78
C THR A 192 -6.73 1.29 5.56
N HIS A 193 -7.19 0.05 5.39
CA HIS A 193 -6.82 -0.77 4.23
C HIS A 193 -7.08 -0.07 2.88
N GLY A 194 -6.24 -0.35 1.88
CA GLY A 194 -6.44 0.11 0.50
C GLY A 194 -7.37 -0.81 -0.30
N THR A 195 -8.57 -1.07 0.23
CA THR A 195 -9.61 -1.97 -0.33
C THR A 195 -10.95 -1.26 -0.56
N SER A 196 -10.92 0.05 -0.81
CA SER A 196 -12.14 0.76 -1.18
C SER A 196 -12.56 0.47 -2.61
N MET A 197 -11.59 0.34 -3.52
CA MET A 197 -11.82 -0.25 -4.84
C MET A 197 -12.02 -1.76 -4.66
N LEU A 198 -13.19 -2.27 -5.01
CA LEU A 198 -13.59 -3.64 -4.73
C LEU A 198 -12.82 -4.68 -5.56
N GLY A 199 -12.89 -5.97 -5.18
CA GLY A 199 -12.22 -7.07 -5.90
C GLY A 199 -12.61 -7.24 -7.37
N ASN A 200 -13.76 -6.69 -7.80
CA ASN A 200 -14.17 -6.67 -9.21
C ASN A 200 -13.60 -5.49 -10.01
N ASN A 201 -12.87 -4.56 -9.38
CA ASN A 201 -12.16 -3.49 -10.05
C ASN A 201 -11.02 -4.05 -10.90
N THR A 202 -10.83 -3.48 -12.09
CA THR A 202 -9.74 -3.82 -13.02
C THR A 202 -8.90 -2.59 -13.43
N LEU A 203 -9.19 -1.41 -12.88
CA LEU A 203 -8.48 -0.17 -13.18
C LEU A 203 -7.41 0.12 -12.14
N ILE A 204 -6.22 0.49 -12.60
CA ILE A 204 -5.10 0.85 -11.72
C ILE A 204 -5.44 2.11 -10.91
N SER A 205 -5.16 2.07 -9.60
CA SER A 205 -5.39 3.17 -8.67
C SER A 205 -4.55 3.06 -7.39
N GLY A 206 -4.18 4.20 -6.80
CA GLY A 206 -3.57 4.27 -5.47
C GLY A 206 -4.55 4.05 -4.30
N ASP A 207 -5.81 3.72 -4.62
CA ASP A 207 -6.93 3.55 -3.68
C ASP A 207 -7.15 4.78 -2.78
N ASN A 208 -7.77 4.63 -1.62
CA ASN A 208 -8.18 5.75 -0.78
C ASN A 208 -7.00 6.63 -0.30
N LYS A 209 -5.82 6.05 -0.08
CA LYS A 209 -4.61 6.80 0.30
C LYS A 209 -4.00 7.55 -0.88
N GLY A 210 -4.00 6.96 -2.07
CA GLY A 210 -3.62 7.65 -3.31
C GLY A 210 -4.55 8.83 -3.62
N VAL A 211 -5.86 8.68 -3.39
CA VAL A 211 -6.82 9.79 -3.46
C VAL A 211 -6.48 10.88 -2.44
N ALA A 212 -6.22 10.51 -1.18
CA ALA A 212 -5.93 11.48 -0.12
C ALA A 212 -4.67 12.30 -0.43
N ALA A 213 -3.61 11.64 -0.91
CA ALA A 213 -2.37 12.28 -1.34
C ALA A 213 -2.61 13.25 -2.51
N TRP A 214 -3.30 12.80 -3.55
CA TRP A 214 -3.63 13.60 -4.73
C TRP A 214 -4.49 14.82 -4.37
N LEU A 215 -5.54 14.65 -3.54
CA LEU A 215 -6.36 15.76 -3.07
C LEU A 215 -5.52 16.80 -2.30
N PHE A 216 -4.60 16.34 -1.45
CA PHE A 216 -3.73 17.24 -0.70
C PHE A 216 -2.81 18.03 -1.63
N GLU A 217 -2.05 17.34 -2.50
CA GLU A 217 -1.13 17.94 -3.46
C GLU A 217 -1.84 18.93 -4.38
N LYS A 218 -3.04 18.58 -4.86
CA LYS A 218 -3.91 19.46 -5.66
C LYS A 218 -4.37 20.68 -4.87
N SER A 219 -4.74 20.53 -3.60
CA SER A 219 -5.27 21.62 -2.76
C SER A 219 -4.27 22.73 -2.45
N VAL A 220 -2.97 22.42 -2.45
CA VAL A 220 -1.90 23.37 -2.13
C VAL A 220 -1.16 23.89 -3.36
N ARG A 221 -1.51 23.41 -4.56
CA ARG A 221 -0.88 23.83 -5.81
C ARG A 221 -1.10 25.34 -6.02
N GLY A 222 -0.01 26.09 -6.19
CA GLY A 222 -0.06 27.54 -6.40
C GLY A 222 -0.19 28.37 -5.11
N SER A 223 -0.27 27.73 -3.93
CA SER A 223 -0.25 28.46 -2.66
C SER A 223 1.09 29.18 -2.46
N PRO A 224 1.09 30.42 -1.93
CA PRO A 224 2.34 31.13 -1.63
C PRO A 224 3.11 30.49 -0.45
N HIS A 225 2.46 29.64 0.35
CA HIS A 225 3.03 29.02 1.55
C HIS A 225 3.60 27.61 1.32
N THR A 226 3.49 27.06 0.11
CA THR A 226 4.02 25.75 -0.26
C THR A 226 4.94 25.85 -1.46
N THR A 227 5.79 24.85 -1.66
CA THR A 227 6.59 24.75 -2.89
C THR A 227 5.77 24.18 -4.04
N LYS A 228 6.21 24.47 -5.28
CA LYS A 228 5.63 23.84 -6.49
C LYS A 228 5.83 22.31 -6.50
N SER A 229 6.87 21.83 -5.82
CA SER A 229 7.24 20.43 -5.68
C SER A 229 6.73 19.79 -4.38
N PHE A 230 5.66 20.32 -3.79
CA PHE A 230 5.10 19.80 -2.55
C PHE A 230 4.68 18.33 -2.68
N VAL A 231 5.05 17.50 -1.69
CA VAL A 231 4.72 16.06 -1.66
C VAL A 231 3.84 15.72 -0.46
N ALA A 232 2.76 14.95 -0.68
CA ALA A 232 1.90 14.47 0.40
C ALA A 232 1.94 12.94 0.52
N GLY A 233 2.60 12.41 1.55
CA GLY A 233 2.69 10.98 1.83
C GLY A 233 1.58 10.56 2.80
N PHE A 234 0.75 9.61 2.39
CA PHE A 234 -0.23 8.96 3.27
C PHE A 234 0.20 7.52 3.53
N SER A 235 0.98 7.32 4.60
CA SER A 235 1.41 5.99 5.01
C SER A 235 0.26 5.23 5.67
N GLN A 236 0.32 3.91 5.57
CA GLN A 236 -0.38 3.03 6.48
C GLN A 236 0.19 3.13 7.89
N ALA A 237 -0.62 2.72 8.86
CA ALA A 237 -0.21 2.42 10.22
C ALA A 237 -0.46 0.93 10.53
N ASN A 238 -0.97 0.60 11.71
CA ASN A 238 -1.42 -0.73 12.09
C ASN A 238 -2.85 -1.02 11.59
N MET A 239 -2.95 -1.40 10.31
CA MET A 239 -4.21 -1.52 9.56
C MET A 239 -4.72 -2.95 9.34
N GLY A 240 -4.09 -3.95 9.98
CA GLY A 240 -4.29 -5.37 9.65
C GLY A 240 -5.74 -5.84 9.77
N ASP A 241 -6.50 -5.30 10.71
CA ASP A 241 -7.92 -5.59 10.95
C ASP A 241 -8.84 -4.40 10.63
N VAL A 242 -8.35 -3.41 9.87
CA VAL A 242 -9.04 -2.12 9.67
C VAL A 242 -9.52 -1.96 8.22
N SER A 243 -10.83 -2.02 8.01
CA SER A 243 -11.48 -1.91 6.69
C SER A 243 -11.95 -0.47 6.39
N PRO A 244 -11.84 0.01 5.14
CA PRO A 244 -12.45 1.28 4.70
C PRO A 244 -13.96 1.16 4.41
N ASN A 245 -14.52 -0.05 4.41
CA ASN A 245 -15.91 -0.32 4.03
C ASN A 245 -16.85 -0.13 5.23
N VAL A 246 -17.00 1.14 5.62
CA VAL A 246 -17.51 1.56 6.93
C VAL A 246 -18.99 1.28 7.21
N LEU A 247 -19.77 0.78 6.25
CA LEU A 247 -21.16 0.42 6.51
C LEU A 247 -21.29 -1.00 7.10
N GLY A 248 -20.22 -1.79 7.15
CA GLY A 248 -20.23 -3.15 7.69
C GLY A 248 -20.44 -4.23 6.63
N ALA A 249 -20.37 -5.48 7.07
CA ALA A 249 -20.43 -6.67 6.22
C ALA A 249 -21.83 -7.27 6.16
N PHE A 250 -22.33 -7.50 4.95
CA PHE A 250 -23.68 -8.00 4.70
C PHE A 250 -23.70 -9.05 3.61
N CYS A 251 -24.73 -9.88 3.64
CA CYS A 251 -24.98 -10.93 2.68
C CYS A 251 -25.55 -10.39 1.36
N GLU A 252 -24.90 -10.77 0.27
CA GLU A 252 -25.31 -10.53 -1.11
C GLU A 252 -25.99 -11.77 -1.72
N ASP A 253 -26.72 -12.53 -0.90
CA ASP A 253 -27.54 -13.67 -1.30
C ASP A 253 -29.01 -13.30 -1.60
N GLY A 254 -29.34 -12.01 -1.49
CA GLY A 254 -30.70 -11.48 -1.62
C GLY A 254 -31.36 -11.14 -0.29
N SER A 255 -30.87 -11.66 0.85
CA SER A 255 -31.40 -11.34 2.18
C SER A 255 -31.08 -9.89 2.59
N GLY A 256 -29.84 -9.45 2.34
CA GLY A 256 -29.33 -8.20 2.85
C GLY A 256 -29.06 -8.22 4.36
N ASP A 257 -29.04 -9.41 4.99
CA ASP A 257 -28.77 -9.58 6.42
C ASP A 257 -27.29 -9.31 6.75
N PRO A 258 -26.97 -8.88 7.99
CA PRO A 258 -25.58 -8.82 8.45
C PRO A 258 -24.92 -10.19 8.36
N CYS A 259 -23.64 -10.23 7.97
CA CYS A 259 -22.91 -11.49 7.99
C CYS A 259 -22.77 -12.04 9.42
N ASP A 260 -22.55 -13.35 9.54
CA ASP A 260 -22.23 -13.96 10.83
C ASP A 260 -21.00 -13.30 11.47
N PHE A 261 -21.14 -12.93 12.75
CA PHE A 261 -20.16 -12.15 13.48
C PHE A 261 -18.82 -12.87 13.67
N LYS A 262 -18.84 -14.20 13.83
CA LYS A 262 -17.64 -14.99 14.15
C LYS A 262 -16.94 -15.49 12.89
N THR A 263 -17.71 -15.96 11.93
CA THR A 263 -17.23 -16.72 10.77
C THR A 263 -17.27 -15.91 9.47
N SER A 264 -17.98 -14.78 9.44
CA SER A 264 -18.22 -13.95 8.25
C SER A 264 -18.86 -14.73 7.11
N THR A 265 -19.86 -15.54 7.44
CA THR A 265 -20.65 -16.31 6.48
C THR A 265 -22.06 -15.78 6.32
N CYS A 266 -22.75 -16.25 5.29
CA CYS A 266 -24.17 -16.04 5.06
C CYS A 266 -25.00 -17.26 5.46
N SER A 267 -26.30 -17.20 5.16
CA SER A 267 -27.28 -18.25 5.50
C SER A 267 -26.92 -19.65 4.98
N ASP A 268 -26.13 -19.72 3.90
CA ASP A 268 -25.61 -20.96 3.30
C ASP A 268 -24.32 -21.49 3.99
N GLY A 269 -23.88 -20.84 5.07
CA GLY A 269 -22.66 -21.20 5.81
C GLY A 269 -21.36 -20.84 5.07
N LYS A 270 -21.43 -20.03 4.01
CA LYS A 270 -20.31 -19.69 3.14
C LYS A 270 -19.95 -18.21 3.21
N SER A 271 -18.67 -17.90 3.01
CA SER A 271 -18.10 -16.54 3.15
C SER A 271 -18.21 -15.70 1.88
N GLN A 272 -18.36 -16.31 0.71
CA GLN A 272 -18.26 -15.66 -0.61
C GLN A 272 -19.29 -14.57 -0.88
N LYS A 273 -20.43 -14.61 -0.19
CA LYS A 273 -21.47 -13.60 -0.33
C LYS A 273 -21.44 -12.56 0.78
N CYS A 274 -20.52 -12.71 1.75
CA CYS A 274 -20.34 -11.75 2.81
C CYS A 274 -19.38 -10.64 2.35
N HIS A 275 -19.93 -9.48 1.98
CA HIS A 275 -19.15 -8.34 1.51
C HIS A 275 -19.34 -7.12 2.40
N ALA A 276 -18.23 -6.46 2.71
CA ALA A 276 -18.21 -5.17 3.39
C ALA A 276 -18.63 -4.06 2.43
N ARG A 277 -19.45 -3.12 2.91
CA ARG A 277 -20.03 -2.04 2.10
C ARG A 277 -19.37 -0.69 2.38
N GLY A 278 -18.82 -0.07 1.35
CA GLY A 278 -18.35 1.33 1.42
C GLY A 278 -19.50 2.34 1.44
N PRO A 279 -19.23 3.64 1.70
CA PRO A 279 -20.26 4.68 1.81
C PRO A 279 -21.20 4.80 0.60
N PHE A 280 -20.70 4.43 -0.59
CA PHE A 280 -21.44 4.49 -1.85
C PHE A 280 -21.63 3.13 -2.51
N PHE A 281 -21.76 2.04 -1.72
CA PHE A 281 -21.85 0.66 -2.23
C PHE A 281 -22.96 0.40 -3.28
N ARG A 282 -23.98 1.25 -3.36
CA ARG A 282 -25.05 1.15 -4.37
C ARG A 282 -24.65 1.69 -5.74
N LYS A 283 -23.58 2.50 -5.83
CA LYS A 283 -23.04 2.96 -7.11
C LYS A 283 -22.33 1.79 -7.80
N LYS A 284 -22.65 1.57 -9.07
CA LYS A 284 -22.09 0.48 -9.89
C LYS A 284 -20.78 0.93 -10.54
N ASP A 285 -19.78 1.24 -9.71
CA ASP A 285 -18.50 1.82 -10.13
C ASP A 285 -17.30 1.07 -9.55
N SER A 286 -17.49 -0.19 -9.16
CA SER A 286 -16.47 -1.05 -8.53
C SER A 286 -15.83 -0.43 -7.27
N GLY A 287 -16.58 0.41 -6.56
CA GLY A 287 -16.13 1.04 -5.31
C GLY A 287 -15.46 2.40 -5.51
N ALA A 288 -15.37 2.93 -6.74
CA ALA A 288 -14.66 4.18 -7.01
C ALA A 288 -15.20 5.38 -6.21
N ALA A 289 -16.51 5.57 -6.09
CA ALA A 289 -17.07 6.64 -5.28
C ALA A 289 -16.79 6.45 -3.78
N SER A 290 -16.87 5.21 -3.28
CA SER A 290 -16.50 4.89 -1.88
C SER A 290 -15.02 5.20 -1.64
N CYS A 291 -14.15 4.81 -2.56
CA CYS A 291 -12.71 5.09 -2.52
C CYS A 291 -12.42 6.58 -2.47
N PHE A 292 -13.05 7.36 -3.34
CA PHE A 292 -12.88 8.81 -3.35
C PHE A 292 -13.29 9.43 -2.01
N GLU A 293 -14.42 9.01 -1.46
CA GLU A 293 -14.95 9.52 -0.19
C GLU A 293 -14.07 9.17 1.01
N ILE A 294 -13.60 7.93 1.11
CA ILE A 294 -12.69 7.52 2.19
C ILE A 294 -11.35 8.27 2.10
N GLY A 295 -10.83 8.47 0.89
CA GLY A 295 -9.65 9.31 0.66
C GLY A 295 -9.88 10.77 1.04
N LYS A 296 -11.05 11.33 0.70
CA LYS A 296 -11.45 12.69 1.08
C LYS A 296 -11.55 12.86 2.60
N ARG A 297 -12.05 11.88 3.34
CA ARG A 297 -12.10 11.93 4.83
C ARG A 297 -10.70 12.03 5.44
N GLN A 298 -9.76 11.23 4.94
CA GLN A 298 -8.35 11.29 5.36
C GLN A 298 -7.71 12.64 5.00
N TYR A 299 -7.86 13.08 3.75
CA TYR A 299 -7.34 14.38 3.27
C TYR A 299 -7.89 15.55 4.09
N THR A 300 -9.19 15.58 4.36
CA THR A 300 -9.83 16.71 5.04
C THR A 300 -9.28 16.90 6.45
N ALA A 301 -9.13 15.81 7.20
CA ALA A 301 -8.54 15.84 8.54
C ALA A 301 -7.06 16.27 8.50
N ALA A 302 -6.28 15.70 7.57
CA ALA A 302 -4.87 16.04 7.39
C ALA A 302 -4.66 17.51 7.01
N LYS A 303 -5.47 18.02 6.07
CA LYS A 303 -5.40 19.41 5.59
C LYS A 303 -5.77 20.39 6.69
N LYS A 304 -6.83 20.11 7.44
CA LYS A 304 -7.20 20.92 8.62
C LYS A 304 -6.05 20.99 9.62
N LEU A 305 -5.45 19.84 9.97
CA LEU A 305 -4.30 19.82 10.87
C LEU A 305 -3.10 20.60 10.31
N PHE A 306 -2.80 20.45 9.02
CA PHE A 306 -1.71 21.19 8.36
C PHE A 306 -1.88 22.72 8.41
N ASP A 307 -3.12 23.20 8.24
CA ASP A 307 -3.49 24.62 8.31
C ASP A 307 -3.43 25.14 9.75
N ASP A 308 -3.89 24.34 10.72
CA ASP A 308 -3.84 24.66 12.16
C ASP A 308 -2.40 24.65 12.71
N MET A 309 -1.48 23.92 12.07
CA MET A 309 -0.06 23.86 12.44
C MET A 309 0.69 25.15 12.05
N GLY A 310 0.50 26.19 12.87
CA GLY A 310 1.24 27.46 12.83
C GLY A 310 2.58 27.43 13.57
N SER A 311 3.09 28.63 13.92
CA SER A 311 4.39 28.84 14.59
C SER A 311 4.52 28.21 15.99
N GLY A 312 3.39 27.88 16.64
CA GLY A 312 3.32 27.19 17.93
C GLY A 312 3.15 25.66 17.87
N SER A 313 3.19 25.05 16.68
CA SER A 313 3.15 23.59 16.53
C SER A 313 4.31 22.89 17.24
N GLN A 314 4.11 21.66 17.71
CA GLN A 314 5.15 20.90 18.40
C GLN A 314 6.27 20.55 17.41
N ARG A 315 7.28 21.42 17.35
CA ARG A 315 8.50 21.16 16.58
C ARG A 315 9.13 19.86 17.07
N VAL A 316 9.62 19.06 16.14
CA VAL A 316 10.54 17.99 16.45
C VAL A 316 11.84 18.65 16.95
N ARG A 317 12.25 18.32 18.17
CA ARG A 317 13.38 18.94 18.88
C ARG A 317 14.59 18.01 18.88
N GLY A 318 15.78 18.59 18.86
CA GLY A 318 17.05 17.85 18.81
C GLY A 318 17.57 17.66 17.39
N SER A 319 18.89 17.56 17.24
CA SER A 319 19.58 17.41 15.95
C SER A 319 19.84 15.95 15.55
N TRP A 320 19.38 14.99 16.38
CA TRP A 320 19.66 13.57 16.19
C TRP A 320 18.77 12.96 15.13
N VAL A 321 19.41 12.44 14.09
CA VAL A 321 18.83 11.55 13.10
C VAL A 321 19.54 10.21 13.24
N ARG A 322 18.79 9.16 13.55
CA ARG A 322 19.33 7.83 13.80
C ARG A 322 18.46 6.79 13.13
N SER A 323 19.08 5.67 12.77
CA SER A 323 18.40 4.52 12.20
C SER A 323 19.12 3.25 12.63
N PHE A 324 18.37 2.16 12.70
CA PHE A 324 18.94 0.83 12.75
C PHE A 324 18.18 -0.09 11.82
N HIS A 325 18.85 -1.13 11.37
CA HIS A 325 18.26 -2.27 10.70
C HIS A 325 19.04 -3.51 11.09
N THR A 326 18.34 -4.63 11.21
CA THR A 326 18.94 -5.95 11.09
C THR A 326 17.99 -6.88 10.37
N PHE A 327 18.54 -7.89 9.71
CA PHE A 327 17.77 -9.08 9.36
C PHE A 327 17.68 -9.99 10.56
N HIS A 328 16.51 -10.58 10.78
CA HIS A 328 16.27 -11.53 11.85
C HIS A 328 15.57 -12.77 11.30
N ASN A 329 16.05 -13.94 11.69
CA ASN A 329 15.42 -15.19 11.32
C ASN A 329 14.31 -15.52 12.31
N MET A 330 13.06 -15.45 11.86
CA MET A 330 11.87 -15.78 12.63
C MET A 330 11.62 -17.28 12.72
N SER A 331 12.35 -18.14 11.99
CA SER A 331 12.22 -19.58 12.17
C SER A 331 12.86 -20.00 13.49
N GLU A 332 12.06 -20.57 14.41
CA GLU A 332 12.54 -21.17 15.68
C GLU A 332 13.23 -20.19 16.65
N PHE A 333 12.96 -18.89 16.55
CA PHE A 333 13.56 -17.90 17.43
C PHE A 333 13.04 -18.04 18.85
N ARG A 334 13.93 -18.40 19.79
CA ARG A 334 13.65 -18.55 21.23
C ARG A 334 13.97 -17.27 21.99
N PHE A 335 13.06 -16.87 22.87
CA PHE A 335 13.22 -15.68 23.70
C PHE A 335 12.32 -15.73 24.94
N GLU A 336 12.63 -14.89 25.92
CA GLU A 336 11.81 -14.74 27.12
C GLU A 336 10.77 -13.62 26.95
N LEU A 337 9.54 -13.91 27.35
CA LEU A 337 8.49 -12.90 27.56
C LEU A 337 8.81 -12.06 28.82
N PRO A 338 8.18 -10.89 29.00
CA PRO A 338 8.41 -10.04 30.20
C PRO A 338 8.14 -10.73 31.55
N ASN A 339 7.35 -11.80 31.56
CA ASN A 339 7.06 -12.60 32.75
C ASN A 339 8.08 -13.73 33.00
N GLY A 340 9.16 -13.81 32.21
CA GLY A 340 10.20 -14.84 32.30
C GLY A 340 9.87 -16.17 31.62
N THR A 341 8.74 -16.28 30.92
CA THR A 341 8.39 -17.50 30.17
C THR A 341 9.21 -17.58 28.89
N GLU A 342 9.99 -18.65 28.70
CA GLU A 342 10.64 -18.94 27.43
C GLU A 342 9.60 -19.39 26.39
N VAL A 343 9.61 -18.75 25.23
CA VAL A 343 8.74 -19.04 24.10
C VAL A 343 9.56 -19.13 22.82
N ARG A 344 8.96 -19.64 21.75
CA ARG A 344 9.57 -19.63 20.42
C ARG A 344 8.60 -19.24 19.31
N THR A 345 9.11 -18.63 18.25
CA THR A 345 8.40 -18.52 16.97
C THR A 345 8.53 -19.80 16.16
N CYS A 346 7.73 -19.92 15.11
CA CYS A 346 7.66 -21.08 14.23
C CYS A 346 8.12 -20.74 12.81
N PRO A 347 8.66 -21.71 12.05
CA PRO A 347 8.73 -21.60 10.60
C PRO A 347 7.37 -21.20 10.01
N ALA A 348 7.37 -20.37 8.96
CA ALA A 348 6.15 -19.77 8.43
C ALA A 348 5.06 -20.80 8.04
N ALA A 349 3.81 -20.58 8.46
CA ALA A 349 2.67 -21.36 8.02
C ALA A 349 1.37 -20.55 8.00
N LEU A 350 0.47 -20.90 7.08
CA LEU A 350 -0.85 -20.29 6.94
C LEU A 350 -1.95 -21.26 7.36
N GLY A 351 -2.91 -20.75 8.12
CA GLY A 351 -4.05 -21.52 8.61
C GLY A 351 -5.15 -21.68 7.55
N TYR A 352 -6.11 -22.57 7.79
CA TYR A 352 -7.27 -22.75 6.88
C TYR A 352 -8.03 -21.44 6.61
N SER A 353 -8.22 -20.61 7.63
CA SER A 353 -8.95 -19.33 7.49
C SER A 353 -8.22 -18.27 6.67
N PHE A 354 -6.96 -18.46 6.31
CA PHE A 354 -6.30 -17.66 5.26
C PHE A 354 -7.07 -17.77 3.93
N ALA A 355 -7.52 -18.97 3.56
CA ALA A 355 -8.23 -19.18 2.31
C ALA A 355 -9.69 -18.66 2.31
N ALA A 356 -10.20 -18.24 3.49
CA ALA A 356 -11.52 -17.63 3.62
C ALA A 356 -11.55 -16.16 3.18
N GLY A 357 -10.39 -15.51 3.02
CA GLY A 357 -10.30 -14.08 2.76
C GLY A 357 -10.94 -13.25 3.88
N THR A 358 -11.37 -12.03 3.56
CA THR A 358 -12.08 -11.15 4.50
C THR A 358 -13.40 -10.67 3.91
N SER A 359 -14.20 -9.91 4.66
CA SER A 359 -15.38 -9.26 4.08
C SER A 359 -15.03 -8.17 3.04
N ASP A 360 -13.80 -7.64 3.03
CA ASP A 360 -13.34 -6.70 1.99
C ASP A 360 -13.05 -7.40 0.65
N GLY A 361 -12.83 -8.70 0.69
CA GLY A 361 -12.46 -9.55 -0.43
C GLY A 361 -12.52 -11.00 0.03
N PRO A 362 -13.71 -11.63 -0.04
CA PRO A 362 -13.88 -12.98 0.47
C PRO A 362 -13.12 -13.97 -0.40
N GLY A 363 -12.67 -15.03 0.24
CA GLY A 363 -11.97 -16.13 -0.40
C GLY A 363 -12.92 -17.00 -1.22
N ALA A 364 -12.46 -18.19 -1.57
CA ALA A 364 -13.24 -19.13 -2.38
C ALA A 364 -13.59 -20.40 -1.59
N PHE A 365 -14.42 -21.26 -2.19
CA PHE A 365 -14.74 -22.63 -1.72
C PHE A 365 -15.50 -22.72 -0.39
N ASP A 366 -15.03 -23.50 0.56
CA ASP A 366 -15.74 -23.85 1.79
C ASP A 366 -14.99 -23.38 3.05
N PHE A 367 -14.11 -22.39 2.88
CA PHE A 367 -13.38 -21.76 3.97
C PHE A 367 -14.18 -20.61 4.61
N THR A 368 -14.12 -20.58 5.93
CA THR A 368 -14.73 -19.60 6.85
C THR A 368 -13.63 -18.93 7.66
N GLN A 369 -13.86 -17.68 8.09
CA GLN A 369 -12.82 -16.97 8.82
C GLN A 369 -12.59 -17.56 10.21
N HIS A 370 -13.54 -18.24 10.84
CA HIS A 370 -13.32 -18.92 12.12
C HIS A 370 -13.75 -20.38 12.01
N ASP A 371 -13.20 -21.24 12.88
CA ASP A 371 -13.45 -22.69 12.95
C ASP A 371 -13.06 -23.51 11.71
N SER A 372 -12.59 -22.89 10.63
CA SER A 372 -12.18 -23.64 9.44
C SER A 372 -10.99 -24.54 9.74
N ASN A 373 -11.15 -25.81 9.43
CA ASN A 373 -10.14 -26.83 9.64
C ASN A 373 -10.37 -28.02 8.71
N SER A 374 -9.53 -29.02 8.88
CA SER A 374 -9.49 -30.20 8.03
C SER A 374 -10.74 -31.12 8.14
N SER A 375 -11.58 -30.96 9.16
CA SER A 375 -12.80 -31.75 9.41
C SER A 375 -14.09 -31.12 8.85
N ASN A 376 -14.10 -29.81 8.63
CA ASN A 376 -15.27 -29.07 8.13
C ASN A 376 -15.04 -28.38 6.78
N THR A 377 -13.91 -28.67 6.14
CA THR A 377 -13.61 -28.28 4.75
C THR A 377 -13.39 -29.53 3.90
N SER A 378 -13.44 -29.35 2.58
CA SER A 378 -13.32 -30.41 1.59
C SER A 378 -12.04 -31.22 1.81
N PRO A 379 -12.12 -32.56 1.84
CA PRO A 379 -10.96 -33.42 1.97
C PRO A 379 -9.87 -33.16 0.91
N LEU A 380 -10.24 -32.56 -0.23
CA LEU A 380 -9.30 -32.14 -1.28
C LEU A 380 -8.22 -31.19 -0.74
N TRP A 381 -8.54 -30.32 0.22
CA TRP A 381 -7.58 -29.33 0.74
C TRP A 381 -6.50 -29.95 1.62
N LYS A 382 -6.79 -31.07 2.30
CA LYS A 382 -5.77 -31.88 2.96
C LYS A 382 -4.76 -32.44 1.95
N VAL A 383 -5.26 -32.89 0.80
CA VAL A 383 -4.41 -33.42 -0.28
C VAL A 383 -3.60 -32.29 -0.91
N VAL A 384 -4.21 -31.14 -1.20
CA VAL A 384 -3.50 -29.98 -1.79
C VAL A 384 -2.41 -29.44 -0.85
N GLY A 385 -2.70 -29.28 0.45
CA GLY A 385 -1.68 -28.88 1.42
C GLY A 385 -0.58 -29.93 1.59
N GLY A 386 -0.96 -31.21 1.71
CA GLY A 386 -0.03 -32.33 1.87
C GLY A 386 0.85 -32.62 0.65
N LEU A 387 0.39 -32.30 -0.56
CA LEU A 387 1.17 -32.40 -1.80
C LEU A 387 2.34 -31.41 -1.85
N LEU A 388 2.26 -30.33 -1.08
CA LEU A 388 3.38 -29.39 -0.93
C LEU A 388 4.36 -29.88 0.14
N LYS A 389 3.87 -29.96 1.39
CA LYS A 389 4.58 -30.45 2.57
C LYS A 389 3.55 -30.71 3.66
N ALA A 390 3.51 -31.94 4.18
CA ALA A 390 2.68 -32.24 5.35
C ALA A 390 3.34 -31.62 6.61
N PRO A 391 2.57 -30.92 7.46
CA PRO A 391 3.12 -30.34 8.69
C PRO A 391 3.54 -31.42 9.68
N THR A 392 4.70 -31.23 10.31
CA THR A 392 5.22 -32.12 11.36
C THR A 392 4.45 -31.93 12.66
N GLU A 393 4.56 -32.88 13.60
CA GLU A 393 3.97 -32.74 14.94
C GLU A 393 4.50 -31.50 15.67
N ASP A 394 5.80 -31.20 15.52
CA ASP A 394 6.40 -30.00 16.12
C ASP A 394 5.84 -28.71 15.52
N GLN A 395 5.65 -28.67 14.19
CA GLN A 395 5.09 -27.53 13.49
C GLN A 395 3.62 -27.30 13.89
N ILE A 396 2.82 -28.37 14.00
CA ILE A 396 1.44 -28.32 14.50
C ILE A 396 1.40 -27.80 15.94
N ALA A 397 2.26 -28.32 16.82
CA ALA A 397 2.32 -27.90 18.21
C ALA A 397 2.76 -26.44 18.35
N CYS A 398 3.75 -26.00 17.57
CA CYS A 398 4.25 -24.63 17.57
C CYS A 398 3.18 -23.64 17.11
N HIS A 399 2.43 -23.98 16.07
CA HIS A 399 1.38 -23.11 15.51
C HIS A 399 0.05 -23.15 16.26
N SER A 400 -0.14 -24.09 17.20
CA SER A 400 -1.40 -24.24 17.93
C SER A 400 -1.92 -22.90 18.48
N PRO A 401 -3.23 -22.59 18.34
CA PRO A 401 -4.31 -23.45 17.84
C PRO A 401 -4.54 -23.41 16.33
N LYS A 402 -3.66 -22.79 15.53
CA LYS A 402 -3.84 -22.67 14.07
C LYS A 402 -3.91 -24.05 13.42
N PRO A 403 -5.01 -24.39 12.72
CA PRO A 403 -5.04 -25.54 11.84
C PRO A 403 -4.26 -25.17 10.56
N ILE A 404 -3.08 -25.75 10.35
CA ILE A 404 -2.21 -25.43 9.22
C ILE A 404 -2.84 -25.94 7.91
N LEU A 405 -3.01 -25.03 6.94
CA LEU A 405 -3.38 -25.35 5.56
C LEU A 405 -2.15 -25.43 4.66
N LEU A 406 -1.25 -24.44 4.77
CA LEU A 406 -0.03 -24.36 3.98
C LEU A 406 1.18 -24.27 4.92
N ASP A 407 1.98 -25.34 4.97
CA ASP A 407 3.26 -25.38 5.69
C ASP A 407 4.40 -25.00 4.74
N VAL A 408 4.72 -23.71 4.69
CA VAL A 408 5.50 -23.08 3.59
C VAL A 408 6.88 -22.58 4.00
N GLY A 409 7.11 -22.41 5.30
CA GLY A 409 8.35 -21.84 5.83
C GLY A 409 9.58 -22.71 5.60
N GLU A 410 9.41 -24.00 5.33
CA GLU A 410 10.51 -24.94 5.05
C GLU A 410 10.45 -25.49 3.62
N VAL A 411 9.74 -24.79 2.72
CA VAL A 411 9.61 -25.16 1.31
C VAL A 411 10.51 -24.27 0.46
N PHE A 412 11.52 -24.90 -0.16
CA PHE A 412 12.57 -24.20 -0.91
C PHE A 412 12.55 -24.46 -2.43
N SER A 413 11.64 -25.29 -2.91
CA SER A 413 11.50 -25.62 -4.35
C SER A 413 10.18 -25.06 -4.91
N PRO A 414 10.19 -24.43 -6.11
CA PRO A 414 11.36 -24.10 -6.94
C PRO A 414 12.27 -23.01 -6.34
N TYR A 415 11.75 -22.24 -5.40
CA TYR A 415 12.44 -21.31 -4.50
C TYR A 415 11.51 -21.05 -3.29
N GLN A 416 11.95 -20.25 -2.32
CA GLN A 416 11.22 -19.98 -1.09
C GLN A 416 9.80 -19.45 -1.33
N TRP A 417 8.83 -20.04 -0.63
CA TRP A 417 7.42 -19.66 -0.73
C TRP A 417 7.06 -18.44 0.10
N THR A 418 7.71 -18.27 1.25
CA THR A 418 7.51 -17.17 2.20
C THR A 418 8.85 -16.74 2.82
N PRO A 419 8.95 -15.51 3.35
CA PRO A 419 10.09 -15.12 4.17
C PRO A 419 10.09 -15.85 5.52
N ASN A 420 11.29 -16.25 5.99
CA ASN A 420 11.56 -16.47 7.43
C ASN A 420 12.55 -15.43 7.96
N VAL A 421 13.45 -14.94 7.10
CA VAL A 421 14.38 -13.87 7.41
C VAL A 421 13.70 -12.54 7.08
N VAL A 422 13.48 -11.71 8.09
CA VAL A 422 12.67 -10.48 8.00
C VAL A 422 13.48 -9.25 8.42
N ASP A 423 13.04 -8.08 7.97
CA ASP A 423 13.61 -6.79 8.39
C ASP A 423 13.09 -6.40 9.79
N ILE A 424 14.01 -6.06 10.71
CA ILE A 424 13.72 -5.34 11.96
C ILE A 424 14.36 -3.95 11.83
N GLN A 425 13.54 -2.90 11.79
CA GLN A 425 14.02 -1.55 11.52
C GLN A 425 13.21 -0.50 12.26
N ALA A 426 13.91 0.53 12.76
CA ALA A 426 13.29 1.74 13.24
C ALA A 426 14.16 2.97 12.97
N PHE A 427 13.50 4.12 12.84
CA PHE A 427 14.14 5.42 12.67
C PHE A 427 13.83 6.35 13.83
N ARG A 428 14.72 7.31 14.06
CA ARG A 428 14.51 8.39 15.02
C ARG A 428 14.89 9.73 14.40
N VAL A 429 14.05 10.74 14.64
CA VAL A 429 14.40 12.15 14.49
C VAL A 429 13.91 12.92 15.71
N GLY A 430 14.82 13.45 16.51
CA GLY A 430 14.46 14.12 17.76
C GLY A 430 13.68 13.19 18.70
N GLN A 431 12.46 13.58 19.07
CA GLN A 431 11.53 12.77 19.86
C GLN A 431 10.63 11.83 19.04
N LEU A 432 10.65 11.90 17.70
CA LEU A 432 9.89 10.98 16.86
C LEU A 432 10.64 9.66 16.69
N VAL A 433 9.95 8.54 16.90
CA VAL A 433 10.41 7.19 16.58
C VAL A 433 9.44 6.55 15.59
N ILE A 434 9.97 6.02 14.49
CA ILE A 434 9.20 5.37 13.42
C ILE A 434 9.55 3.88 13.44
N ILE A 435 8.58 3.03 13.80
CA ILE A 435 8.68 1.58 13.66
C ILE A 435 8.37 1.21 12.21
N VAL A 436 9.26 0.46 11.55
CA VAL A 436 9.05 -0.02 10.18
C VAL A 436 8.62 -1.48 10.23
N SER A 437 7.31 -1.71 10.08
CA SER A 437 6.70 -3.03 10.20
C SER A 437 6.70 -3.79 8.86
N PRO A 438 7.27 -5.01 8.80
CA PRO A 438 7.22 -5.84 7.60
C PRO A 438 5.85 -6.49 7.33
N GLY A 439 5.00 -6.57 8.37
CA GLY A 439 3.66 -7.13 8.28
C GLY A 439 2.55 -6.12 8.56
N GLU A 440 1.33 -6.62 8.43
CA GLU A 440 0.08 -5.92 8.71
C GLU A 440 -0.28 -6.12 10.19
N ALA A 441 0.20 -5.21 11.05
CA ALA A 441 -0.17 -5.25 12.46
C ALA A 441 -1.66 -4.95 12.63
N SER A 442 -2.38 -5.78 13.39
CA SER A 442 -3.73 -5.48 13.86
C SER A 442 -3.74 -4.24 14.75
N THR A 443 -4.94 -3.73 15.03
CA THR A 443 -5.15 -2.55 15.87
C THR A 443 -4.45 -2.73 17.22
N MET A 444 -4.72 -3.82 17.95
CA MET A 444 -4.11 -4.01 19.28
C MET A 444 -2.63 -4.40 19.21
N ALA A 445 -2.22 -5.16 18.18
CA ALA A 445 -0.81 -5.47 17.97
C ALA A 445 0.04 -4.21 17.78
N GLY A 446 -0.44 -3.27 16.96
CA GLY A 446 0.20 -1.98 16.76
C GLY A 446 0.26 -1.12 18.01
N ARG A 447 -0.81 -1.11 18.83
CA ARG A 447 -0.83 -0.42 20.14
C ARG A 447 0.25 -0.95 21.07
N ARG A 448 0.28 -2.26 21.30
CA ARG A 448 1.28 -2.91 22.16
C ARG A 448 2.71 -2.65 21.69
N TRP A 449 2.95 -2.70 20.38
CA TRP A 449 4.28 -2.43 19.82
C TRP A 449 4.70 -0.97 20.01
N LYS A 450 3.81 -0.02 19.69
CA LYS A 450 4.06 1.42 19.91
C LYS A 450 4.28 1.73 21.39
N ASP A 451 3.47 1.16 22.28
CA ASP A 451 3.57 1.41 23.72
C ASP A 451 4.86 0.83 24.31
N ALA A 452 5.25 -0.39 23.90
CA ALA A 452 6.53 -0.98 24.32
C ALA A 452 7.73 -0.12 23.91
N VAL A 453 7.75 0.35 22.65
CA VAL A 453 8.80 1.24 22.14
C VAL A 453 8.75 2.59 22.85
N ARG A 454 7.57 3.18 23.06
CA ARG A 454 7.40 4.46 23.77
C ARG A 454 7.96 4.39 25.18
N ASN A 455 7.56 3.37 25.95
CA ASN A 455 7.99 3.20 27.34
C ASN A 455 9.52 3.05 27.43
N LYS A 456 10.13 2.26 26.54
CA LYS A 456 11.58 2.11 26.52
C LYS A 456 12.28 3.39 26.06
N ALA A 457 11.76 4.06 25.04
CA ALA A 457 12.29 5.33 24.52
C ALA A 457 12.23 6.45 25.55
N GLU A 458 11.17 6.53 26.36
CA GLU A 458 11.05 7.52 27.45
C GLU A 458 12.23 7.40 28.43
N SER A 459 12.60 6.18 28.82
CA SER A 459 13.76 5.96 29.69
C SER A 459 15.10 6.22 29.01
N LEU A 460 15.25 5.82 27.74
CA LEU A 460 16.51 5.92 27.01
C LEU A 460 16.84 7.36 26.60
N PHE A 461 15.83 8.16 26.30
CA PHE A 461 16.00 9.51 25.73
C PHE A 461 15.67 10.62 26.74
N ALA A 462 15.40 10.29 28.00
CA ALA A 462 15.01 11.24 29.05
C ALA A 462 15.95 12.46 29.18
N ASN A 463 17.26 12.23 29.02
CA ASN A 463 18.28 13.30 29.12
C ASN A 463 18.62 13.96 27.77
N GLU A 464 18.00 13.50 26.69
CA GLU A 464 18.28 13.98 25.33
C GLU A 464 17.19 14.96 24.88
N ALA A 465 15.92 14.71 25.21
CA ALA A 465 14.83 15.61 24.83
C ALA A 465 13.86 15.82 26.01
N ASP A 466 13.61 17.09 26.36
CA ASP A 466 12.60 17.50 27.35
C ASP A 466 11.16 17.42 26.79
N VAL A 467 10.87 16.38 26.01
CA VAL A 467 9.58 16.10 25.38
C VAL A 467 9.37 14.60 25.29
N LYS A 468 8.13 14.15 25.48
CA LYS A 468 7.78 12.74 25.38
C LYS A 468 8.01 12.20 23.95
N PRO A 469 8.45 10.93 23.80
CA PRO A 469 8.56 10.29 22.49
C PRO A 469 7.21 10.21 21.78
N VAL A 470 7.22 10.53 20.49
CA VAL A 470 6.09 10.27 19.59
C VAL A 470 6.43 9.03 18.80
N VAL A 471 5.66 7.96 18.95
CA VAL A 471 5.92 6.68 18.28
C VAL A 471 4.85 6.40 17.25
N VAL A 472 5.27 6.26 16.00
CA VAL A 472 4.42 5.83 14.88
C VAL A 472 4.89 4.47 14.37
N ILE A 473 3.99 3.73 13.74
CA ILE A 473 4.28 2.47 13.05
C ILE A 473 3.86 2.63 11.59
N GLY A 474 4.72 2.24 10.66
CA GLY A 474 4.43 2.23 9.23
C GLY A 474 4.73 0.86 8.62
N GLY A 475 3.79 0.32 7.84
CA GLY A 475 3.92 -0.99 7.21
C GLY A 475 2.70 -1.28 6.32
N PRO A 476 2.74 -2.30 5.45
CA PRO A 476 3.77 -3.32 5.35
C PRO A 476 4.97 -2.82 4.56
N ALA A 477 6.17 -3.04 5.10
CA ALA A 477 7.38 -2.41 4.62
C ALA A 477 8.53 -3.40 4.41
N ASN A 478 9.42 -3.11 3.47
CA ASN A 478 10.67 -3.85 3.20
C ASN A 478 10.52 -5.31 2.77
N SER A 479 9.93 -6.19 3.57
CA SER A 479 9.64 -7.58 3.26
C SER A 479 8.19 -7.86 3.65
N TYR A 480 7.36 -8.37 2.75
CA TYR A 480 5.96 -8.64 3.06
C TYR A 480 5.79 -9.95 3.84
N THR A 481 5.37 -9.86 5.11
CA THR A 481 5.23 -11.03 6.01
C THR A 481 3.79 -11.30 6.44
N HIS A 482 2.81 -10.96 5.59
CA HIS A 482 1.38 -11.09 5.92
C HIS A 482 1.04 -10.35 7.24
N TYR A 483 0.28 -10.97 8.15
CA TYR A 483 -0.33 -10.30 9.30
C TYR A 483 0.48 -10.46 10.59
N ILE A 484 0.25 -9.55 11.53
CA ILE A 484 0.79 -9.60 12.89
C ILE A 484 -0.37 -9.32 13.85
N THR A 485 -0.80 -10.36 14.57
CA THR A 485 -1.88 -10.28 15.56
C THR A 485 -1.35 -10.38 16.98
N THR A 486 -2.16 -9.99 17.98
CA THR A 486 -1.88 -10.38 19.37
C THR A 486 -2.02 -11.90 19.54
N GLN A 487 -1.47 -12.46 20.62
CA GLN A 487 -1.71 -13.87 20.97
C GLN A 487 -3.21 -14.17 21.15
N GLN A 488 -3.96 -13.22 21.70
CA GLN A 488 -5.40 -13.38 21.94
C GLN A 488 -6.18 -13.41 20.62
N GLU A 489 -5.91 -12.48 19.72
CA GLU A 489 -6.49 -12.46 18.37
C GLU A 489 -6.07 -13.69 17.55
N TYR A 490 -4.80 -14.11 17.67
CA TYR A 490 -4.28 -15.32 17.04
C TYR A 490 -5.07 -16.55 17.49
N GLY A 491 -5.41 -16.65 18.78
CA GLY A 491 -6.19 -17.76 19.33
C GLY A 491 -7.58 -17.92 18.70
N ILE A 492 -8.14 -16.85 18.13
CA ILE A 492 -9.44 -16.88 17.44
C ILE A 492 -9.32 -17.42 16.02
N GLN A 493 -8.15 -17.31 15.39
CA GLN A 493 -7.91 -17.81 14.03
C GLN A 493 -8.87 -17.24 12.97
N ARG A 494 -9.25 -15.96 13.09
CA ARG A 494 -9.74 -15.16 11.95
C ARG A 494 -8.71 -15.02 10.84
N TYR A 495 -9.07 -14.44 9.70
CA TYR A 495 -8.16 -14.32 8.55
C TYR A 495 -6.78 -13.77 8.95
N GLU A 496 -6.74 -12.71 9.76
CA GLU A 496 -5.49 -12.12 10.24
C GLU A 496 -4.70 -13.10 11.11
N GLY A 497 -5.35 -13.80 12.07
CA GLY A 497 -4.70 -14.78 12.95
C GLY A 497 -4.18 -16.01 12.20
N ALA A 498 -4.93 -16.49 11.21
CA ALA A 498 -4.51 -17.57 10.32
C ALA A 498 -3.37 -17.15 9.38
N SER A 499 -3.24 -15.85 9.12
CA SER A 499 -2.21 -15.25 8.28
C SER A 499 -1.01 -14.70 9.06
N THR A 500 -0.99 -14.85 10.39
CA THR A 500 0.18 -14.54 11.23
C THR A 500 1.22 -15.64 11.07
N LEU A 501 2.23 -15.40 10.23
CA LEU A 501 3.10 -16.46 9.68
C LEU A 501 3.87 -17.26 10.72
N TYR A 502 4.37 -16.66 11.80
CA TYR A 502 5.39 -17.27 12.67
C TYR A 502 4.83 -17.79 14.00
N GLY A 503 3.51 -18.05 14.05
CA GLY A 503 2.84 -18.61 15.22
C GLY A 503 2.35 -17.54 16.22
N PRO A 504 1.87 -17.96 17.41
CA PRO A 504 1.21 -17.07 18.38
C PRO A 504 2.11 -15.95 18.90
N TYR A 505 3.42 -16.19 18.99
CA TYR A 505 4.40 -15.24 19.55
C TYR A 505 5.02 -14.29 18.51
N THR A 506 4.42 -14.18 17.33
CA THR A 506 4.94 -13.32 16.24
C THR A 506 5.09 -11.86 16.67
N LEU A 507 4.05 -11.28 17.30
CA LEU A 507 4.09 -9.90 17.79
C LEU A 507 5.18 -9.72 18.87
N ASP A 508 5.25 -10.64 19.82
CA ASP A 508 6.20 -10.57 20.92
C ASP A 508 7.64 -10.63 20.43
N ALA A 509 7.93 -11.46 19.42
CA ALA A 509 9.24 -11.53 18.78
C ALA A 509 9.62 -10.20 18.10
N TYR A 510 8.70 -9.57 17.36
CA TYR A 510 8.93 -8.26 16.76
C TYR A 510 9.18 -7.17 17.81
N ILE A 511 8.41 -7.15 18.89
CA ILE A 511 8.64 -6.23 20.02
C ILE A 511 10.00 -6.48 20.64
N ASN A 512 10.32 -7.73 20.96
CA ASN A 512 11.57 -8.14 21.59
C ASN A 512 12.79 -7.67 20.79
N ARG A 513 12.83 -7.97 19.48
CA ARG A 513 13.93 -7.55 18.60
C ARG A 513 13.97 -6.04 18.40
N THR A 514 12.82 -5.37 18.32
CA THR A 514 12.81 -3.90 18.24
C THR A 514 13.41 -3.26 19.49
N LEU A 515 13.06 -3.76 20.68
CA LEU A 515 13.56 -3.24 21.96
C LEU A 515 15.03 -3.56 22.20
N GLU A 516 15.52 -4.70 21.71
CA GLU A 516 16.95 -5.07 21.74
C GLU A 516 17.82 -4.02 21.06
N TYR A 517 17.41 -3.55 19.88
CA TYR A 517 18.18 -2.57 19.10
C TYR A 517 17.79 -1.12 19.35
N LEU A 518 16.69 -0.83 20.06
CA LEU A 518 16.27 0.54 20.35
C LEU A 518 17.37 1.44 20.99
N PRO A 519 18.25 0.94 21.89
CA PRO A 519 19.36 1.73 22.42
C PRO A 519 20.31 2.30 21.36
N THR A 520 20.41 1.69 20.18
CA THR A 520 21.27 2.20 19.11
C THR A 520 20.75 3.51 18.51
N LEU A 521 19.49 3.88 18.79
CA LEU A 521 18.91 5.15 18.40
C LEU A 521 19.22 6.29 19.39
N SER A 522 19.87 6.03 20.54
CA SER A 522 20.29 7.07 21.48
C SER A 522 21.30 8.03 20.84
N ALA A 523 21.25 9.31 21.23
CA ALA A 523 22.23 10.31 20.82
C ALA A 523 23.66 9.92 21.24
N SER A 524 23.78 9.30 22.43
CA SER A 524 25.04 8.88 23.04
C SER A 524 25.63 7.60 22.44
N PHE A 525 24.89 6.90 21.58
CA PHE A 525 25.36 5.66 20.98
C PHE A 525 26.41 5.96 19.91
N THR A 526 27.63 5.47 20.12
CA THR A 526 28.80 5.74 19.26
C THR A 526 29.23 4.56 18.40
N LYS A 527 28.71 3.35 18.66
CA LYS A 527 28.96 2.19 17.81
C LYS A 527 28.16 2.36 16.50
N GLY A 528 28.66 1.77 15.42
CA GLY A 528 27.93 1.73 14.14
C GLY A 528 26.57 1.02 14.28
N PRO A 529 25.70 1.08 13.24
CA PRO A 529 24.45 0.33 13.23
C PRO A 529 24.71 -1.15 13.52
N PRO A 530 23.71 -1.89 14.03
CA PRO A 530 23.86 -3.32 14.33
C PRO A 530 24.55 -4.04 13.18
N SER A 531 25.69 -4.68 13.45
CA SER A 531 26.37 -5.47 12.44
C SER A 531 25.53 -6.71 12.16
N HIS A 532 25.27 -7.00 10.89
CA HIS A 532 24.73 -8.29 10.45
C HIS A 532 25.80 -9.39 10.55
N ALA A 533 26.34 -9.59 11.76
CA ALA A 533 27.50 -10.44 12.02
C ALA A 533 27.13 -11.93 11.84
N GLY A 534 27.28 -12.43 10.62
CA GLY A 534 27.12 -13.85 10.28
C GLY A 534 25.67 -14.36 10.21
N GLY A 535 24.67 -13.48 10.31
CA GLY A 535 23.26 -13.84 10.10
C GLY A 535 22.94 -14.13 8.62
N PRO A 536 21.78 -14.74 8.32
CA PRO A 536 21.35 -14.95 6.95
C PRO A 536 20.77 -13.66 6.35
N TYR A 537 21.11 -13.38 5.10
CA TYR A 537 20.36 -12.43 4.27
C TYR A 537 19.09 -13.10 3.72
N PRO A 538 17.97 -12.36 3.55
CA PRO A 538 16.87 -12.83 2.73
C PRO A 538 17.34 -13.22 1.32
N PRO A 539 16.81 -14.28 0.72
CA PRO A 539 17.16 -14.64 -0.66
C PRO A 539 16.65 -13.59 -1.65
N ASP A 540 17.45 -13.30 -2.67
CA ASP A 540 16.99 -12.59 -3.87
C ASP A 540 16.54 -13.60 -4.93
N ASN A 541 15.24 -13.62 -5.23
CA ASN A 541 14.64 -14.52 -6.22
C ASN A 541 14.37 -13.85 -7.57
N THR A 542 14.72 -12.58 -7.76
CA THR A 542 14.40 -11.82 -8.98
C THR A 542 14.88 -12.49 -10.27
N ASN A 543 16.05 -13.13 -10.24
CA ASN A 543 16.67 -13.78 -11.41
C ASN A 543 16.28 -15.24 -11.63
N ARG A 544 15.59 -15.88 -10.68
CA ARG A 544 15.14 -17.28 -10.78
C ARG A 544 13.63 -17.44 -10.68
N SER A 545 12.89 -16.35 -10.47
CA SER A 545 11.44 -16.38 -10.34
C SER A 545 10.79 -16.86 -11.64
N LEU A 546 9.79 -17.73 -11.51
CA LEU A 546 9.01 -18.22 -12.64
C LEU A 546 8.08 -17.12 -13.16
N SER A 547 7.80 -17.13 -14.46
CA SER A 547 6.85 -16.21 -15.09
C SER A 547 6.02 -16.93 -16.15
N PHE A 548 4.71 -16.93 -15.99
CA PHE A 548 3.74 -17.46 -16.94
C PHE A 548 2.91 -16.33 -17.57
N ILE A 549 3.36 -15.09 -17.42
CA ILE A 549 2.73 -13.90 -17.97
C ILE A 549 3.23 -13.75 -19.40
N THR A 550 2.35 -14.01 -20.37
CA THR A 550 2.68 -13.83 -21.78
C THR A 550 2.95 -12.35 -22.08
N GLY A 551 4.08 -12.06 -22.74
CA GLY A 551 4.35 -10.73 -23.27
C GLY A 551 3.39 -10.34 -24.41
N VAL A 552 3.46 -9.09 -24.85
CA VAL A 552 2.72 -8.66 -26.04
C VAL A 552 3.36 -9.30 -27.28
N VAL A 553 2.61 -10.08 -28.05
CA VAL A 553 3.10 -10.71 -29.28
C VAL A 553 3.15 -9.69 -30.41
N ARG A 554 2.00 -9.09 -30.72
CA ARG A 554 1.81 -7.99 -31.68
C ARG A 554 0.52 -7.23 -31.35
N ASP A 555 0.33 -6.09 -32.01
CA ASP A 555 -0.95 -5.39 -32.11
C ASP A 555 -1.37 -5.29 -33.58
N GLY A 556 -2.68 -5.34 -33.82
CA GLY A 556 -3.29 -5.15 -35.13
C GLY A 556 -4.38 -4.07 -35.09
N THR A 557 -4.79 -3.60 -36.26
CA THR A 557 -5.89 -2.66 -36.42
C THR A 557 -7.04 -3.31 -37.20
N PRO A 558 -8.28 -2.81 -37.06
CA PRO A 558 -9.36 -3.16 -37.99
C PRO A 558 -8.97 -2.80 -39.43
N VAL A 559 -9.57 -3.51 -40.41
CA VAL A 559 -9.31 -3.26 -41.83
C VAL A 559 -9.62 -1.80 -42.17
N PHE A 560 -8.71 -1.16 -42.91
CA PHE A 560 -8.79 0.26 -43.31
C PHE A 560 -8.76 1.28 -42.15
N ARG A 561 -8.29 0.89 -40.96
CA ARG A 561 -8.07 1.79 -39.83
C ARG A 561 -6.61 1.79 -39.37
N SER A 562 -6.19 2.90 -38.80
CA SER A 562 -4.88 3.09 -38.16
C SER A 562 -5.01 3.14 -36.65
N PHE A 563 -3.90 2.88 -35.95
CA PHE A 563 -3.84 3.14 -34.51
C PHE A 563 -4.05 4.63 -34.23
N GLY A 564 -4.85 4.95 -33.21
CA GLY A 564 -5.22 6.32 -32.87
C GLY A 564 -6.47 6.84 -33.61
N ASP A 565 -6.99 6.13 -34.61
CA ASP A 565 -8.24 6.52 -35.28
C ASP A 565 -9.41 6.53 -34.28
N VAL A 566 -10.25 7.56 -34.36
CA VAL A 566 -11.49 7.63 -33.59
C VAL A 566 -12.49 6.61 -34.15
N LYS A 567 -12.97 5.74 -33.26
CA LYS A 567 -14.03 4.76 -33.52
C LYS A 567 -15.40 5.31 -33.13
N THR A 568 -15.49 5.88 -31.93
CA THR A 568 -16.68 6.57 -31.42
C THR A 568 -16.25 7.93 -30.90
N ASP A 569 -16.75 8.99 -31.52
CA ASP A 569 -16.37 10.36 -31.17
C ASP A 569 -17.25 10.95 -30.06
N VAL A 570 -16.80 12.06 -29.49
CA VAL A 570 -17.56 12.86 -28.52
C VAL A 570 -18.78 13.52 -29.16
N GLN A 571 -19.79 13.84 -28.34
CA GLN A 571 -20.86 14.75 -28.75
C GLN A 571 -20.37 16.20 -28.73
N LYS A 572 -21.01 17.09 -29.50
CA LYS A 572 -20.57 18.50 -29.59
C LYS A 572 -20.81 19.31 -28.32
N ARG A 573 -21.72 18.88 -27.44
CA ARG A 573 -22.14 19.63 -26.24
C ARG A 573 -22.41 18.69 -25.08
N TYR A 574 -21.99 19.10 -23.89
CA TYR A 574 -22.23 18.45 -22.61
C TYR A 574 -22.50 19.53 -21.55
N ASN A 575 -23.23 19.17 -20.50
CA ASN A 575 -23.34 19.97 -19.28
C ASN A 575 -22.30 19.49 -18.25
N ILE A 576 -21.84 20.37 -17.38
CA ILE A 576 -21.06 19.95 -16.20
C ILE A 576 -21.89 18.95 -15.38
N GLY A 577 -21.28 17.81 -15.05
CA GLY A 577 -21.93 16.64 -14.45
C GLY A 577 -22.12 15.48 -15.43
N ASP A 578 -22.09 15.74 -16.74
CA ASP A 578 -22.12 14.67 -17.74
C ASP A 578 -20.81 13.88 -17.77
N VAL A 579 -20.88 12.65 -18.28
CA VAL A 579 -19.71 11.80 -18.53
C VAL A 579 -19.37 11.84 -20.02
N VAL A 580 -18.22 12.41 -20.36
CA VAL A 580 -17.73 12.54 -21.75
C VAL A 580 -16.89 11.31 -22.10
N ARG A 581 -17.10 10.73 -23.28
CA ARG A 581 -16.39 9.51 -23.72
C ARG A 581 -15.96 9.62 -25.19
N ALA A 582 -14.78 9.09 -25.50
CA ALA A 582 -14.38 8.78 -26.87
C ALA A 582 -13.62 7.45 -26.92
N THR A 583 -13.83 6.69 -27.99
CA THR A 583 -13.17 5.40 -28.22
C THR A 583 -12.25 5.49 -29.43
N PHE A 584 -11.03 4.99 -29.28
CA PHE A 584 -9.97 4.97 -30.29
C PHE A 584 -9.58 3.53 -30.63
N VAL A 585 -9.09 3.32 -31.85
CA VAL A 585 -8.33 2.12 -32.20
C VAL A 585 -7.04 2.13 -31.39
N GLY A 586 -6.87 1.14 -30.52
CA GLY A 586 -5.81 1.11 -29.51
C GLY A 586 -4.82 -0.03 -29.68
N ALA A 587 -3.73 0.04 -28.92
CA ALA A 587 -2.72 -1.01 -28.79
C ALA A 587 -2.58 -1.41 -27.30
N ASN A 588 -1.92 -2.54 -27.02
CA ASN A 588 -1.71 -3.00 -25.65
C ASN A 588 -0.84 -2.01 -24.84
N PRO A 589 -1.31 -1.49 -23.69
CA PRO A 589 -0.57 -0.51 -22.88
C PRO A 589 0.75 -1.07 -22.31
N ARG A 590 0.93 -2.40 -22.27
CA ARG A 590 2.19 -3.02 -21.81
C ARG A 590 3.36 -2.81 -22.77
N ASN A 591 3.13 -2.34 -24.00
CA ASN A 591 4.22 -1.98 -24.90
C ASN A 591 5.08 -0.84 -24.35
N ASN A 592 4.46 0.09 -23.62
CA ASN A 592 5.14 1.21 -22.98
C ASN A 592 4.32 1.65 -21.78
N LEU A 593 4.87 1.53 -20.57
CA LEU A 593 4.17 1.92 -19.35
C LEU A 593 3.95 3.44 -19.24
N ARG A 594 4.62 4.23 -20.10
CA ARG A 594 4.58 5.68 -20.14
C ARG A 594 4.89 6.29 -18.77
N LEU A 595 5.97 5.81 -18.13
CA LEU A 595 6.46 6.36 -16.86
C LEU A 595 6.86 7.82 -17.04
N GLU A 596 6.49 8.69 -16.10
CA GLU A 596 6.63 10.16 -16.19
C GLU A 596 5.95 10.78 -17.43
N GLN A 597 4.97 10.09 -18.02
CA GLN A 597 4.19 10.51 -19.19
C GLN A 597 2.71 10.16 -19.00
N ASN A 598 1.90 10.43 -20.04
CA ASN A 598 0.45 10.29 -20.03
C ASN A 598 -0.03 9.34 -21.14
N TYR A 599 -1.04 8.53 -20.85
CA TYR A 599 -1.83 7.79 -21.85
C TYR A 599 -2.96 8.66 -22.42
N ALA A 600 -3.51 9.57 -21.62
CA ALA A 600 -4.67 10.38 -22.00
C ALA A 600 -4.57 11.78 -21.41
N VAL A 601 -4.91 12.79 -22.20
CA VAL A 601 -5.07 14.16 -21.68
C VAL A 601 -6.37 14.77 -22.16
N VAL A 602 -6.91 15.67 -21.35
CA VAL A 602 -7.98 16.59 -21.75
C VAL A 602 -7.33 17.92 -22.08
N GLU A 603 -7.47 18.37 -23.32
CA GLU A 603 -6.98 19.66 -23.76
C GLU A 603 -8.13 20.67 -23.78
N LYS A 604 -7.91 21.87 -23.24
CA LYS A 604 -8.82 23.02 -23.32
C LYS A 604 -8.33 23.98 -24.40
N LEU A 605 -9.25 24.50 -25.20
CA LEU A 605 -8.98 25.55 -26.16
C LEU A 605 -8.84 26.89 -25.42
N VAL A 606 -7.64 27.47 -25.49
CA VAL A 606 -7.31 28.79 -24.94
C VAL A 606 -7.00 29.73 -26.09
N ILE A 607 -7.50 30.96 -26.00
CA ILE A 607 -7.18 32.03 -26.94
C ILE A 607 -6.18 32.94 -26.24
N ASP A 608 -4.99 33.08 -26.81
CA ASP A 608 -3.96 33.95 -26.23
C ASP A 608 -4.29 35.45 -26.41
N ARG A 609 -3.46 36.33 -25.84
CA ARG A 609 -3.65 37.79 -25.95
C ARG A 609 -3.61 38.32 -27.39
N GLY A 610 -3.06 37.56 -28.33
CA GLY A 610 -2.99 37.88 -29.76
C GLY A 610 -4.13 37.30 -30.59
N GLY A 611 -5.07 36.57 -29.96
CA GLY A 611 -6.18 35.92 -30.67
C GLY A 611 -5.84 34.54 -31.25
N ILE A 612 -4.66 33.99 -30.97
CA ILE A 612 -4.23 32.68 -31.48
C ILE A 612 -4.86 31.58 -30.63
N LYS A 613 -5.51 30.64 -31.31
CA LYS A 613 -6.08 29.43 -30.70
C LYS A 613 -4.97 28.43 -30.37
N LYS A 614 -4.89 28.04 -29.10
CA LYS A 614 -3.95 27.03 -28.59
C LYS A 614 -4.70 25.99 -27.78
N TRP A 615 -4.25 24.74 -27.86
CA TRP A 615 -4.72 23.66 -27.01
C TRP A 615 -3.76 23.47 -25.84
N GLU A 616 -4.28 23.50 -24.62
CA GLU A 616 -3.50 23.30 -23.41
C GLU A 616 -4.05 22.11 -22.62
N ALA A 617 -3.17 21.18 -22.24
CA ALA A 617 -3.55 20.07 -21.38
C ALA A 617 -3.94 20.61 -20.01
N VAL A 618 -5.20 20.40 -19.63
CA VAL A 618 -5.76 20.83 -18.33
C VAL A 618 -6.02 19.65 -17.40
N ARG A 619 -6.05 18.43 -17.94
CA ARG A 619 -6.15 17.16 -17.21
C ARG A 619 -5.27 16.10 -17.84
N ASP A 620 -4.78 15.18 -17.02
CA ASP A 620 -4.01 14.02 -17.44
C ASP A 620 -4.35 12.80 -16.58
N ASP A 621 -3.70 11.66 -16.82
CA ASP A 621 -3.97 10.41 -16.09
C ASP A 621 -3.60 10.44 -14.58
N ASN A 622 -3.14 11.58 -14.06
CA ASN A 622 -3.01 11.80 -12.62
C ASN A 622 -4.35 12.25 -11.98
N ASP A 623 -5.29 12.80 -12.76
CA ASP A 623 -6.59 13.24 -12.27
C ASP A 623 -7.58 12.06 -12.13
N TRP A 624 -8.17 11.91 -10.94
CA TRP A 624 -9.12 10.84 -10.63
C TRP A 624 -10.34 10.76 -11.58
N SER A 625 -10.72 11.90 -12.16
CA SER A 625 -11.89 12.06 -13.04
C SER A 625 -11.61 11.64 -14.49
N LEU A 626 -10.35 11.43 -14.88
CA LEU A 626 -9.95 10.98 -16.22
C LEU A 626 -9.58 9.50 -16.18
N ILE A 627 -10.36 8.68 -16.90
CA ILE A 627 -10.22 7.23 -16.89
C ILE A 627 -9.76 6.76 -18.27
N PHE A 628 -8.71 5.95 -18.28
CA PHE A 628 -8.22 5.24 -19.44
C PHE A 628 -8.65 3.78 -19.36
N ASN A 629 -9.49 3.33 -20.30
CA ASN A 629 -9.92 1.93 -20.40
C ASN A 629 -9.33 1.31 -21.65
N TRP A 630 -8.75 0.12 -21.53
CA TRP A 630 -8.24 -0.69 -22.63
C TRP A 630 -8.99 -2.00 -22.71
N LYS A 631 -9.31 -2.42 -23.93
CA LYS A 631 -10.01 -3.68 -24.18
C LYS A 631 -9.45 -4.38 -25.42
N ARG A 632 -9.07 -5.65 -25.27
CA ARG A 632 -8.82 -6.57 -26.39
C ARG A 632 -10.14 -6.88 -27.10
N THR A 633 -10.20 -6.66 -28.42
CA THR A 633 -11.41 -6.89 -29.23
C THR A 633 -11.31 -8.17 -30.07
N SER A 634 -10.11 -8.61 -30.41
CA SER A 634 -9.85 -9.92 -31.04
C SER A 634 -8.45 -10.41 -30.69
N ASP A 635 -8.34 -11.61 -30.13
CA ASP A 635 -7.04 -12.25 -29.85
C ASP A 635 -6.33 -12.68 -31.14
N ILE A 636 -7.09 -13.22 -32.10
CA ILE A 636 -6.56 -13.72 -33.38
C ILE A 636 -6.03 -12.56 -34.23
N LEU A 637 -6.81 -11.49 -34.35
CA LEU A 637 -6.40 -10.31 -35.12
C LEU A 637 -5.49 -9.38 -34.32
N ALA A 638 -5.34 -9.62 -33.02
CA ALA A 638 -4.61 -8.77 -32.08
C ALA A 638 -5.11 -7.31 -32.06
N THR A 639 -6.40 -7.08 -32.32
CA THR A 639 -7.00 -5.75 -32.30
C THR A 639 -7.42 -5.35 -30.89
N SER A 640 -7.33 -4.06 -30.55
CA SER A 640 -7.80 -3.52 -29.27
C SER A 640 -8.37 -2.13 -29.44
N GLU A 641 -9.10 -1.68 -28.43
CA GLU A 641 -9.67 -0.34 -28.35
C GLU A 641 -9.33 0.31 -27.02
N VAL A 642 -9.23 1.63 -27.03
CA VAL A 642 -9.07 2.46 -25.84
C VAL A 642 -10.26 3.39 -25.74
N GLU A 643 -10.93 3.39 -24.59
CA GLU A 643 -11.96 4.38 -24.26
C GLU A 643 -11.41 5.35 -23.20
N ILE A 644 -11.39 6.63 -23.55
CA ILE A 644 -11.09 7.72 -22.63
C ILE A 644 -12.42 8.27 -22.10
N VAL A 645 -12.54 8.36 -20.78
CA VAL A 645 -13.74 8.82 -20.08
C VAL A 645 -13.37 9.98 -19.15
N TRP A 646 -14.13 11.08 -19.21
CA TRP A 646 -14.02 12.18 -18.24
C TRP A 646 -15.34 12.35 -17.47
N GLU A 647 -15.28 12.13 -16.16
CA GLU A 647 -16.37 12.39 -15.22
C GLU A 647 -16.34 13.85 -14.77
N THR A 648 -17.18 14.71 -15.35
CA THR A 648 -17.04 16.18 -15.19
C THR A 648 -17.61 16.76 -13.89
N GLU A 649 -18.28 15.95 -13.06
CA GLU A 649 -19.02 16.38 -11.86
C GLU A 649 -18.19 17.19 -10.86
N ASN A 650 -16.93 16.80 -10.65
CA ASN A 650 -16.11 17.37 -9.57
C ASN A 650 -15.22 18.54 -10.00
N ASP A 651 -14.92 18.66 -11.30
CA ASP A 651 -13.86 19.54 -11.78
C ASP A 651 -14.09 20.09 -13.21
N GLY A 652 -15.29 19.91 -13.78
CA GLY A 652 -15.66 20.51 -15.05
C GLY A 652 -15.72 22.04 -14.98
N GLU A 653 -15.11 22.71 -15.95
CA GLU A 653 -15.28 24.15 -16.16
C GLU A 653 -15.84 24.42 -17.56
N PRO A 654 -16.64 25.48 -17.76
CA PRO A 654 -17.10 25.84 -19.09
C PRO A 654 -15.92 26.07 -20.05
N GLY A 655 -16.06 25.59 -21.28
CA GLY A 655 -14.99 25.69 -22.28
C GLY A 655 -15.17 24.74 -23.45
N THR A 656 -14.24 24.83 -24.40
CA THR A 656 -14.12 23.89 -25.52
C THR A 656 -12.94 22.96 -25.26
N TYR A 657 -13.19 21.66 -25.39
CA TYR A 657 -12.27 20.61 -25.01
C TYR A 657 -12.12 19.57 -26.11
N ARG A 658 -11.06 18.76 -26.03
CA ARG A 658 -10.89 17.50 -26.78
C ARG A 658 -10.07 16.51 -25.97
N PHE A 659 -10.20 15.23 -26.27
CA PHE A 659 -9.30 14.20 -25.77
C PHE A 659 -8.13 13.99 -26.71
N ARG A 660 -6.97 13.68 -26.12
CA ARG A 660 -5.82 13.15 -26.84
C ARG A 660 -5.36 11.85 -26.18
N TYR A 661 -5.22 10.82 -26.99
CA TYR A 661 -4.73 9.49 -26.64
C TYR A 661 -3.28 9.33 -27.13
N TYR A 662 -2.40 8.82 -26.27
CA TYR A 662 -1.04 8.41 -26.63
C TYR A 662 -0.87 6.91 -26.44
N GLY A 663 -0.44 6.21 -27.49
CA GLY A 663 -0.24 4.77 -27.47
C GLY A 663 1.04 4.33 -28.15
N ASP A 664 1.41 3.08 -27.90
CA ASP A 664 2.59 2.43 -28.47
C ASP A 664 2.17 1.06 -29.01
N SER A 665 2.38 0.81 -30.30
CA SER A 665 1.97 -0.42 -30.98
C SER A 665 3.15 -1.31 -31.28
N LYS A 666 3.00 -2.62 -31.12
CA LYS A 666 4.03 -3.61 -31.42
C LYS A 666 3.74 -4.32 -32.75
N SER A 667 4.63 -4.15 -33.72
CA SER A 667 4.57 -4.90 -34.99
C SER A 667 4.91 -6.38 -34.81
N LEU A 668 4.58 -7.22 -35.82
CA LEU A 668 4.93 -8.66 -35.80
C LEU A 668 6.45 -8.90 -35.70
N GLY A 669 7.27 -8.00 -36.24
CA GLY A 669 8.73 -8.04 -36.11
C GLY A 669 9.26 -7.55 -34.76
N GLY A 670 8.38 -7.22 -33.81
CA GLY A 670 8.74 -6.80 -32.46
C GLY A 670 9.02 -5.31 -32.27
N LYS A 671 9.14 -4.53 -33.35
CA LYS A 671 9.33 -3.07 -33.27
C LYS A 671 8.12 -2.40 -32.63
N ILE A 672 8.36 -1.56 -31.62
CA ILE A 672 7.37 -0.72 -30.95
C ILE A 672 7.40 0.68 -31.59
N THR A 673 6.23 1.23 -31.93
CA THR A 673 6.08 2.56 -32.54
C THR A 673 4.98 3.36 -31.84
N SER A 674 5.31 4.57 -31.42
CA SER A 674 4.38 5.51 -30.80
C SER A 674 3.40 6.08 -31.82
N PHE A 675 2.17 6.34 -31.39
CA PHE A 675 1.14 7.02 -32.16
C PHE A 675 0.26 7.88 -31.25
N GLU A 676 -0.52 8.77 -31.85
CA GLU A 676 -1.50 9.58 -31.12
C GLU A 676 -2.87 9.53 -31.81
N GLY A 677 -3.92 9.71 -31.00
CA GLY A 677 -5.30 9.90 -31.46
C GLY A 677 -5.89 11.15 -30.84
N VAL A 678 -6.72 11.87 -31.59
CA VAL A 678 -7.36 13.12 -31.12
C VAL A 678 -8.86 13.03 -31.42
N SER A 679 -9.71 13.26 -30.42
CA SER A 679 -11.16 13.30 -30.61
C SER A 679 -11.60 14.56 -31.35
N GLY A 680 -12.86 14.61 -31.76
CA GLY A 680 -13.54 15.86 -32.08
C GLY A 680 -13.58 16.83 -30.89
N GLU A 681 -13.93 18.08 -31.17
CA GLU A 681 -14.10 19.12 -30.17
C GLU A 681 -15.50 19.04 -29.53
N PHE A 682 -15.56 19.25 -28.22
CA PHE A 682 -16.82 19.33 -27.48
C PHE A 682 -16.85 20.56 -26.57
N LYS A 683 -18.05 21.11 -26.34
CA LYS A 683 -18.25 22.24 -25.43
C LYS A 683 -18.89 21.78 -24.14
N LEU A 684 -18.30 22.15 -23.00
CA LEU A 684 -18.85 21.96 -21.67
C LEU A 684 -19.54 23.25 -21.22
N HIS A 685 -20.78 23.13 -20.73
CA HIS A 685 -21.65 24.24 -20.33
C HIS A 685 -21.92 24.26 -18.84
#